data_AF-A0A497C218-F1
#
_entry.id   AF-A0A497C218-F1
#
_cell.length_a   1.000
_cell.length_b   1.000
_cell.length_c   1.000
_cell.angle_alpha   90.00
_cell.angle_beta   90.00
_cell.angle_gamma   90.00
#
_symmetry.space_group_name_H-M   'P 1'
#
loop_
_entity.id
_entity.type
_entity.pdbx_description
1 polymer ?
#
loop_
_entity_poly.entity_id
_entity_poly.type
_entity_poly.pdbx_seq_one_letter_code
_entity_poly.pdbx_strand_id
1 'polypeptide(L)'
;MKAYFSHACHRFGNGMGTRLLAGGLSVAIAAVAILALALVLSGGPAHSAAAAYDLLTVAAEPVPDDIAVGPDGSVYVNINNNHRVVKYSAEHTYLTEWDVGEVSGGIAVGPDGSVYVNINNNHRVVKYSAEGEYLTEWDVGAEAKGLAVGPDGSVYVNINNNHRVVKYDADGGYLAEWDTGEPADGIAVGPDGSVYVNINNNHRVVKYDANGTQLATWDLVAGVIETNGIAVGPDGSVYVNINNNHRVVQYSSVGELLADWSISPLEATFNYQGYLVTDDGAVDDNCDFQFSLWDDVVSGTQLGTQIITGVAVSNGNFNVDLDFDVFDGEERFMEIAVQCGGDSGYVPLDGRLALRPTPYSLFAQNVPWEGITNVPLGFADGDDDTTYSAGAGLVLSGTVFSADMSYLQARYDNIIDVAPAGGDATDLAGAVALVSNSGPTNTYLIRVAPGVYTGNVTLPPYVHLRGSGVHITVISTTLNNTSGLLASLVLSDSDELSELTVVANGPLASEIAAVESGGEDVWMHHVEIQAGGAYTSYGLLVDGGHTRLSDFEVEVSDYDSDSNGCGIAIESGSLTGLNGRVQAAAGRWAAAVRGGGESLALLRDVWGSASATTSTFGIESGGSYFTLQDVSFEANGSGNTYGLYLSGGDVDVSDSDFVASGGMAYGVYVPVTATGRIANSDIAASGWVEEVNGIYNGQGASLTYEDVRVHSSGNQWRTVGMAVYKAAPVLRNVSIEAGSEGGGEETSIGLYLDAPTGGVWQDLFIVSQAITDAYGIYVQSNAADLEFEHAVVEAVGYNARATYLYGGGELDFAQSDLLAESTGATTNDGSMAVVEHDTDVGDWAFLYVDSSRLRTTGAPLNIVISGTISTTLGSPITYTQASVGGSLLDGELLAVDATCAGAYNSVYQALDNQCR
;
A
#
# COMPACT_ATOMS: atom_id res chain seq x y z
N MET A 1 36.28 -30.47 -0.61
CA MET A 1 37.33 -30.79 -1.61
C MET A 1 36.71 -31.68 -2.69
N LYS A 2 36.92 -31.36 -3.98
CA LYS A 2 36.43 -32.01 -5.23
C LYS A 2 35.66 -33.36 -5.19
N ALA A 3 34.39 -33.32 -5.59
CA ALA A 3 33.86 -33.82 -6.88
C ALA A 3 34.00 -35.30 -7.35
N TYR A 4 32.81 -35.89 -7.62
CA TYR A 4 32.40 -36.64 -8.85
C TYR A 4 32.70 -38.15 -9.12
N PHE A 5 31.73 -38.75 -9.85
CA PHE A 5 31.73 -40.03 -10.63
C PHE A 5 31.70 -41.39 -9.87
N SER A 6 31.05 -42.48 -10.35
CA SER A 6 30.18 -42.72 -11.54
C SER A 6 29.32 -44.00 -11.42
N HIS A 7 28.33 -44.14 -12.32
CA HIS A 7 27.63 -45.34 -12.87
C HIS A 7 27.93 -46.76 -12.32
N ALA A 8 26.97 -47.64 -11.97
CA ALA A 8 25.77 -48.16 -12.67
C ALA A 8 26.02 -49.31 -13.69
N CYS A 9 25.50 -50.53 -13.41
CA CYS A 9 24.97 -51.49 -14.43
C CYS A 9 24.27 -52.76 -13.87
N HIS A 10 23.02 -53.00 -14.35
CA HIS A 10 22.32 -54.28 -14.67
C HIS A 10 22.16 -55.46 -13.66
N ARG A 11 20.90 -55.86 -13.31
CA ARG A 11 19.99 -56.91 -13.90
C ARG A 11 20.51 -58.36 -13.74
N PHE A 12 19.77 -59.45 -13.40
CA PHE A 12 18.35 -59.87 -13.24
C PHE A 12 18.27 -60.95 -12.11
N GLY A 13 17.15 -61.53 -11.63
CA GLY A 13 15.69 -61.33 -11.84
C GLY A 13 14.83 -62.62 -11.72
N ASN A 14 13.71 -62.56 -10.96
CA ASN A 14 12.53 -63.47 -10.87
C ASN A 14 12.61 -64.90 -10.27
N GLY A 15 11.60 -65.24 -9.42
CA GLY A 15 11.22 -66.60 -9.02
C GLY A 15 10.10 -66.67 -7.94
N MET A 16 8.93 -67.24 -8.25
CA MET A 16 7.71 -67.28 -7.39
C MET A 16 7.62 -68.53 -6.48
N GLY A 17 6.76 -68.54 -5.43
CA GLY A 17 6.13 -69.81 -4.98
C GLY A 17 5.70 -70.06 -3.52
N THR A 18 4.60 -69.43 -3.06
CA THR A 18 3.50 -70.03 -2.24
C THR A 18 3.72 -70.99 -1.03
N ARG A 19 3.32 -70.50 0.16
CA ARG A 19 2.30 -71.01 1.13
C ARG A 19 2.42 -72.35 1.93
N LEU A 20 2.21 -72.19 3.26
CA LEU A 20 1.31 -72.91 4.21
C LEU A 20 1.82 -73.98 5.24
N LEU A 21 1.81 -73.53 6.52
CA LEU A 21 1.17 -74.09 7.74
C LEU A 21 1.73 -75.26 8.61
N ALA A 22 1.46 -75.08 9.92
CA ALA A 22 1.57 -75.97 11.10
C ALA A 22 2.99 -76.35 11.61
N GLY A 23 3.28 -76.41 12.92
CA GLY A 23 2.47 -76.14 14.12
C GLY A 23 2.76 -77.14 15.27
N GLY A 24 3.12 -76.66 16.47
CA GLY A 24 3.33 -77.47 17.69
C GLY A 24 4.80 -77.79 18.01
N LEU A 25 5.50 -77.06 18.90
CA LEU A 25 5.41 -77.02 20.39
C LEU A 25 6.23 -78.13 21.10
N SER A 26 7.27 -77.72 21.84
CA SER A 26 7.86 -78.44 22.98
C SER A 26 8.69 -77.50 23.87
N VAL A 27 8.87 -77.87 25.14
CA VAL A 27 9.05 -76.93 26.28
C VAL A 27 10.43 -77.01 26.94
N ALA A 28 10.84 -75.88 27.56
CA ALA A 28 11.75 -75.72 28.72
C ALA A 28 13.16 -75.15 28.47
N ILE A 29 13.48 -74.01 29.10
CA ILE A 29 14.46 -73.83 30.20
C ILE A 29 14.52 -72.33 30.61
N ALA A 30 15.00 -72.06 31.83
CA ALA A 30 14.77 -70.82 32.59
C ALA A 30 15.63 -69.59 32.23
N ALA A 31 15.15 -68.43 32.68
CA ALA A 31 15.93 -67.29 33.20
C ALA A 31 16.62 -66.27 32.25
N VAL A 32 16.21 -66.19 30.97
CA VAL A 32 16.45 -64.99 30.10
C VAL A 32 15.13 -64.45 29.53
N ALA A 33 14.00 -64.79 30.16
CA ALA A 33 12.70 -64.91 29.51
C ALA A 33 11.87 -63.61 29.33
N ILE A 34 12.47 -62.41 29.41
CA ILE A 34 11.73 -61.13 29.23
C ILE A 34 12.45 -60.14 28.29
N LEU A 35 13.67 -60.43 27.79
CA LEU A 35 14.36 -59.51 26.86
C LEU A 35 14.99 -60.23 25.67
N ALA A 36 14.44 -59.96 24.47
CA ALA A 36 14.80 -60.50 23.14
C ALA A 36 14.57 -62.03 22.97
N LEU A 37 14.06 -62.56 21.84
CA LEU A 37 13.88 -61.97 20.50
C LEU A 37 12.81 -62.73 19.69
N ALA A 38 11.70 -62.06 19.31
CA ALA A 38 10.77 -62.36 18.20
C ALA A 38 9.63 -61.33 18.28
N LEU A 39 9.54 -60.26 17.49
CA LEU A 39 9.89 -60.11 16.08
C LEU A 39 9.26 -61.22 15.21
N VAL A 40 7.92 -61.31 15.22
CA VAL A 40 7.01 -61.01 14.09
C VAL A 40 5.58 -61.24 14.63
N LEU A 41 5.12 -60.31 15.45
CA LEU A 41 3.83 -59.69 15.23
C LEU A 41 4.20 -58.28 14.78
N SER A 42 3.87 -57.94 13.54
CA SER A 42 4.03 -56.58 13.05
C SER A 42 3.10 -55.68 13.86
N GLY A 43 3.67 -54.89 14.76
CA GLY A 43 3.14 -53.54 14.89
C GLY A 43 3.18 -52.92 13.50
N GLY A 44 2.09 -52.29 13.10
CA GLY A 44 2.13 -51.37 11.96
C GLY A 44 3.16 -50.26 12.22
N PRO A 45 3.51 -49.47 11.20
CA PRO A 45 4.36 -48.30 11.42
C PRO A 45 3.77 -47.47 12.57
N ALA A 46 4.61 -47.11 13.55
CA ALA A 46 4.19 -46.15 14.54
C ALA A 46 4.05 -44.81 13.81
N HIS A 47 2.82 -44.30 13.71
CA HIS A 47 2.56 -42.98 13.14
C HIS A 47 3.05 -41.90 14.11
N SER A 48 4.34 -41.60 14.06
CA SER A 48 4.95 -40.53 14.83
C SER A 48 4.58 -39.19 14.18
N ALA A 49 3.80 -38.35 14.86
CA ALA A 49 3.52 -37.01 14.37
C ALA A 49 4.81 -36.19 14.44
N ALA A 50 5.43 -35.92 13.28
CA ALA A 50 6.55 -35.00 13.20
C ALA A 50 6.08 -33.60 13.65
N ALA A 51 6.77 -33.03 14.63
CA ALA A 51 6.43 -31.74 15.20
C ALA A 51 6.30 -30.67 14.10
N ALA A 52 5.34 -29.75 14.28
CA ALA A 52 5.30 -28.51 13.52
C ALA A 52 6.68 -27.83 13.58
N TYR A 53 7.09 -27.25 12.45
CA TYR A 53 8.39 -26.59 12.36
C TYR A 53 8.51 -25.49 13.42
N ASP A 54 9.61 -25.52 14.16
CA ASP A 54 10.07 -24.45 15.04
C ASP A 54 10.41 -23.21 14.18
N LEU A 55 9.39 -22.42 13.88
CA LEU A 55 9.58 -21.02 13.49
C LEU A 55 9.85 -20.23 14.77
N LEU A 56 10.93 -19.45 14.72
CA LEU A 56 11.39 -18.44 15.68
C LEU A 56 10.42 -18.15 16.84
N THR A 57 10.93 -18.30 18.07
CA THR A 57 10.49 -17.64 19.31
C THR A 57 9.30 -16.69 19.11
N VAL A 58 8.10 -17.17 19.46
CA VAL A 58 6.86 -16.39 19.45
C VAL A 58 7.10 -15.08 20.21
N ALA A 59 7.35 -14.00 19.47
CA ALA A 59 6.98 -12.66 19.91
C ALA A 59 5.48 -12.73 20.19
N ALA A 60 5.03 -12.11 21.28
CA ALA A 60 3.63 -12.20 21.67
C ALA A 60 2.74 -11.79 20.48
N GLU A 61 1.70 -12.59 20.20
CA GLU A 61 0.71 -12.28 19.15
C GLU A 61 0.33 -10.80 19.23
N PRO A 62 0.38 -10.03 18.13
CA PRO A 62 0.05 -8.61 18.16
C PRO A 62 -1.35 -8.42 18.77
N VAL A 63 -1.43 -7.68 19.86
CA VAL A 63 -2.68 -7.33 20.54
C VAL A 63 -3.12 -5.95 20.04
N PRO A 64 -4.05 -5.87 19.07
CA PRO A 64 -4.72 -4.61 18.77
C PRO A 64 -5.54 -4.20 19.99
N ASP A 65 -5.39 -2.94 20.41
CA ASP A 65 -6.00 -2.41 21.64
C ASP A 65 -7.08 -1.37 21.31
N ASP A 66 -6.83 -0.51 20.32
CA ASP A 66 -7.76 0.52 19.87
C ASP A 66 -7.61 0.82 18.36
N ILE A 67 -8.63 1.46 17.79
CA ILE A 67 -8.79 1.70 16.34
C ILE A 67 -9.42 3.07 16.06
N ALA A 68 -8.85 3.81 15.10
CA ALA A 68 -9.38 5.08 14.65
C ALA A 68 -9.49 5.13 13.12
N VAL A 69 -10.38 5.98 12.61
CA VAL A 69 -10.58 6.21 11.17
C VAL A 69 -10.25 7.66 10.85
N GLY A 70 -9.41 7.87 9.82
CA GLY A 70 -9.03 9.18 9.32
C GLY A 70 -10.12 9.86 8.48
N PRO A 71 -9.98 11.17 8.20
CA PRO A 71 -10.94 11.92 7.39
C PRO A 71 -10.98 11.47 5.91
N ASP A 72 -9.96 10.74 5.46
CA ASP A 72 -9.81 10.06 4.17
C ASP A 72 -10.43 8.64 4.14
N GLY A 73 -10.86 8.11 5.30
CA GLY A 73 -11.29 6.73 5.46
C GLY A 73 -10.18 5.73 5.78
N SER A 74 -8.91 6.15 5.87
CA SER A 74 -7.81 5.28 6.31
C SER A 74 -8.06 4.78 7.73
N VAL A 75 -7.73 3.53 8.00
CA VAL A 75 -7.95 2.86 9.29
C VAL A 75 -6.63 2.67 10.02
N TYR A 76 -6.52 3.24 11.22
CA TYR A 76 -5.32 3.22 12.06
C TYR A 76 -5.56 2.31 13.26
N VAL A 77 -4.74 1.26 13.40
CA VAL A 77 -4.85 0.26 14.47
C VAL A 77 -3.64 0.37 15.40
N ASN A 78 -3.88 0.59 16.69
CA ASN A 78 -2.81 0.57 17.69
C ASN A 78 -2.57 -0.84 18.24
N ILE A 79 -1.33 -1.32 18.15
CA ILE A 79 -0.88 -2.66 18.59
C ILE A 79 -0.01 -2.49 19.84
N ASN A 80 -0.66 -2.59 20.99
CA ASN A 80 -0.14 -2.23 22.31
C ASN A 80 1.14 -3.00 22.70
N ASN A 81 1.16 -4.33 22.54
CA ASN A 81 2.29 -5.17 22.97
C ASN A 81 3.49 -5.17 22.01
N ASN A 82 3.34 -4.61 20.80
CA ASN A 82 4.42 -4.44 19.83
C ASN A 82 4.81 -2.96 19.62
N HIS A 83 4.23 -2.05 20.40
CA HIS A 83 4.47 -0.61 20.38
C HIS A 83 4.30 0.02 18.98
N ARG A 84 3.26 -0.34 18.23
CA ARG A 84 3.11 0.10 16.84
C ARG A 84 1.72 0.65 16.53
N VAL A 85 1.68 1.61 15.61
CA VAL A 85 0.46 1.93 14.85
C VAL A 85 0.60 1.38 13.44
N VAL A 86 -0.45 0.75 12.93
CA VAL A 86 -0.55 0.26 11.55
C VAL A 86 -1.68 0.99 10.84
N LYS A 87 -1.39 1.57 9.68
CA LYS A 87 -2.34 2.26 8.80
C LYS A 87 -2.77 1.33 7.67
N TYR A 88 -4.07 1.26 7.42
CA TYR A 88 -4.71 0.60 6.29
C TYR A 88 -5.52 1.61 5.48
N SER A 89 -5.77 1.33 4.20
CA SER A 89 -6.69 2.12 3.37
C SER A 89 -8.16 1.84 3.75
N ALA A 90 -9.09 2.63 3.20
CA ALA A 90 -10.53 2.43 3.38
C ALA A 90 -11.02 1.05 2.85
N GLU A 91 -10.29 0.46 1.91
CA GLU A 91 -10.50 -0.87 1.32
C GLU A 91 -9.83 -1.99 2.13
N HIS A 92 -9.25 -1.67 3.28
CA HIS A 92 -8.51 -2.56 4.18
C HIS A 92 -7.16 -3.07 3.65
N THR A 93 -6.55 -2.36 2.70
CA THR A 93 -5.18 -2.67 2.23
C THR A 93 -4.15 -2.13 3.23
N TYR A 94 -3.14 -2.90 3.61
CA TYR A 94 -2.03 -2.40 4.45
C TYR A 94 -1.27 -1.28 3.71
N LEU A 95 -1.04 -0.15 4.39
CA LEU A 95 -0.28 0.98 3.85
C LEU A 95 1.10 1.12 4.51
N THR A 96 1.14 1.34 5.83
CA THR A 96 2.40 1.55 6.56
C THR A 96 2.26 1.20 8.05
N GLU A 97 3.38 1.08 8.74
CA GLU A 97 3.45 0.97 10.21
C GLU A 97 4.58 1.83 10.76
N TRP A 98 4.43 2.31 12.00
CA TRP A 98 5.51 2.98 12.73
C TRP A 98 5.54 2.60 14.20
N ASP A 99 6.73 2.69 14.79
CA ASP A 99 7.01 2.38 16.20
C ASP A 99 6.72 3.63 17.06
N VAL A 100 5.85 3.48 18.06
CA VAL A 100 5.55 4.53 19.06
C VAL A 100 6.47 4.45 20.29
N GLY A 101 7.44 3.55 20.27
CA GLY A 101 8.57 3.42 21.19
C GLY A 101 8.25 2.75 22.53
N GLU A 102 6.99 2.77 22.95
CA GLU A 102 6.54 2.34 24.28
C GLU A 102 5.10 1.80 24.24
N VAL A 103 4.66 1.23 25.36
CA VAL A 103 3.29 0.73 25.59
C VAL A 103 2.26 1.86 25.41
N SER A 104 1.59 1.85 24.28
CA SER A 104 0.47 2.71 23.91
C SER A 104 -0.89 2.11 24.28
N GLY A 105 -1.96 2.91 24.19
CA GLY A 105 -3.34 2.47 24.42
C GLY A 105 -4.31 2.99 23.36
N GLY A 106 -5.00 4.09 23.69
CA GLY A 106 -5.98 4.73 22.82
C GLY A 106 -5.37 5.54 21.68
N ILE A 107 -6.06 5.56 20.53
CA ILE A 107 -5.66 6.25 19.30
C ILE A 107 -6.81 7.11 18.77
N ALA A 108 -6.51 8.29 18.22
CA ALA A 108 -7.48 9.14 17.55
C ALA A 108 -6.84 9.89 16.37
N VAL A 109 -7.63 10.17 15.33
CA VAL A 109 -7.17 10.96 14.17
C VAL A 109 -7.91 12.29 14.14
N GLY A 110 -7.17 13.37 13.89
CA GLY A 110 -7.73 14.72 13.77
C GLY A 110 -8.34 15.01 12.40
N PRO A 111 -9.14 16.08 12.28
CA PRO A 111 -9.68 16.54 10.99
C PRO A 111 -8.58 17.06 10.03
N ASP A 112 -7.36 17.26 10.54
CA ASP A 112 -6.13 17.59 9.81
C ASP A 112 -5.32 16.34 9.41
N GLY A 113 -5.81 15.13 9.69
CA GLY A 113 -5.09 13.87 9.45
C GLY A 113 -4.06 13.51 10.53
N SER A 114 -3.73 14.42 11.46
CA SER A 114 -2.78 14.14 12.54
C SER A 114 -3.24 12.95 13.40
N VAL A 115 -2.33 12.02 13.68
CA VAL A 115 -2.61 10.81 14.49
C VAL A 115 -2.12 11.04 15.92
N TYR A 116 -3.02 10.96 16.88
CA TYR A 116 -2.74 11.15 18.30
C TYR A 116 -2.79 9.79 19.00
N VAL A 117 -1.76 9.47 19.78
CA VAL A 117 -1.60 8.20 20.50
C VAL A 117 -1.29 8.49 21.97
N ASN A 118 -1.98 7.83 22.90
CA ASN A 118 -1.61 7.91 24.30
C ASN A 118 -0.50 6.90 24.65
N ILE A 119 0.40 7.26 25.57
CA ILE A 119 1.49 6.38 26.03
C ILE A 119 1.29 6.10 27.52
N ASN A 120 0.77 4.91 27.81
CA ASN A 120 0.20 4.55 29.11
C ASN A 120 1.18 4.73 30.28
N ASN A 121 2.43 4.29 30.11
CA ASN A 121 3.44 4.27 31.18
C ASN A 121 4.12 5.63 31.43
N ASN A 122 3.98 6.60 30.52
CA ASN A 122 4.64 7.91 30.60
C ASN A 122 3.65 9.10 30.61
N HIS A 123 2.34 8.82 30.75
CA HIS A 123 1.29 9.84 30.93
C HIS A 123 1.30 10.96 29.87
N ARG A 124 1.65 10.63 28.63
CA ARG A 124 1.75 11.59 27.52
C ARG A 124 0.78 11.25 26.40
N VAL A 125 0.37 12.27 25.65
CA VAL A 125 -0.17 12.11 24.29
C VAL A 125 0.93 12.54 23.33
N VAL A 126 1.18 11.71 22.32
CA VAL A 126 2.10 11.97 21.21
C VAL A 126 1.28 12.20 19.95
N LYS A 127 1.61 13.25 19.21
CA LYS A 127 1.02 13.61 17.92
C LYS A 127 1.99 13.24 16.81
N TYR A 128 1.49 12.51 15.83
CA TYR A 128 2.18 12.12 14.60
C TYR A 128 1.48 12.73 13.38
N SER A 129 2.16 12.77 12.23
CA SER A 129 1.52 12.99 10.92
C SER A 129 0.63 11.80 10.53
N ALA A 130 -0.10 11.90 9.41
CA ALA A 130 -0.88 10.80 8.85
C ALA A 130 0.00 9.64 8.33
N GLU A 131 1.31 9.87 8.22
CA GLU A 131 2.35 8.97 7.69
C GLU A 131 3.20 8.37 8.82
N GLY A 132 3.02 8.84 10.06
CA GLY A 132 3.73 8.36 11.24
C GLY A 132 4.96 9.17 11.67
N GLU A 133 5.19 10.36 11.10
CA GLU A 133 6.28 11.23 11.57
C GLU A 133 5.94 11.85 12.92
N TYR A 134 6.86 11.82 13.88
CA TYR A 134 6.66 12.47 15.18
C TYR A 134 6.59 14.01 15.01
N LEU A 135 5.50 14.62 15.49
CA LEU A 135 5.30 16.08 15.43
C LEU A 135 5.54 16.75 16.79
N THR A 136 4.86 16.28 17.84
CA THR A 136 4.98 16.85 19.20
C THR A 136 4.43 15.89 20.26
N GLU A 137 4.70 16.16 21.53
CA GLU A 137 4.10 15.45 22.66
C GLU A 137 3.82 16.39 23.84
N TRP A 138 2.88 16.00 24.70
CA TRP A 138 2.62 16.70 25.95
C TRP A 138 2.20 15.76 27.08
N ASP A 139 2.54 16.15 28.30
CA ASP A 139 2.17 15.47 29.54
C ASP A 139 0.69 15.77 29.88
N VAL A 140 -0.11 14.71 30.07
CA VAL A 140 -1.51 14.78 30.49
C VAL A 140 -1.69 14.51 32.00
N GLY A 141 -0.58 14.39 32.75
CA GLY A 141 -0.49 14.44 34.20
C GLY A 141 -0.80 13.13 34.93
N ALA A 142 -1.42 12.16 34.26
CA ALA A 142 -1.74 10.84 34.78
C ALA A 142 -2.09 9.85 33.65
N GLU A 143 -2.31 8.59 34.00
CA GLU A 143 -2.72 7.52 33.08
C GLU A 143 -4.01 7.90 32.31
N ALA A 144 -3.87 8.04 30.99
CA ALA A 144 -4.99 8.20 30.06
C ALA A 144 -5.53 6.83 29.64
N LYS A 145 -6.84 6.71 29.42
CA LYS A 145 -7.47 5.47 28.90
C LYS A 145 -8.07 5.60 27.51
N GLY A 146 -8.67 6.75 27.21
CA GLY A 146 -9.32 7.02 25.93
C GLY A 146 -8.95 8.41 25.43
N LEU A 147 -9.00 8.56 24.11
CA LEU A 147 -8.58 9.75 23.37
C LEU A 147 -9.59 10.00 22.25
N ALA A 148 -9.95 11.26 22.01
CA ALA A 148 -10.77 11.63 20.87
C ALA A 148 -10.42 13.04 20.38
N VAL A 149 -10.54 13.31 19.08
CA VAL A 149 -10.35 14.65 18.52
C VAL A 149 -11.71 15.18 18.04
N GLY A 150 -11.99 16.44 18.35
CA GLY A 150 -13.20 17.12 17.90
C GLY A 150 -13.08 17.71 16.49
N PRO A 151 -14.21 18.06 15.85
CA PRO A 151 -14.22 18.75 14.56
C PRO A 151 -13.60 20.17 14.62
N ASP A 152 -13.36 20.71 15.82
CA ASP A 152 -12.61 21.95 16.06
C ASP A 152 -11.10 21.73 16.21
N GLY A 153 -10.60 20.49 16.02
CA GLY A 153 -9.20 20.09 16.21
C GLY A 153 -8.79 19.91 17.67
N SER A 154 -9.70 20.10 18.64
CA SER A 154 -9.37 19.94 20.05
C SER A 154 -9.23 18.47 20.44
N VAL A 155 -8.26 18.16 21.29
CA VAL A 155 -7.98 16.81 21.77
C VAL A 155 -8.60 16.60 23.15
N TYR A 156 -9.38 15.55 23.34
CA TYR A 156 -10.08 15.22 24.58
C TYR A 156 -9.53 13.91 25.14
N VAL A 157 -9.12 13.92 26.42
CA VAL A 157 -8.42 12.80 27.06
C VAL A 157 -9.17 12.35 28.32
N ASN A 158 -9.48 11.06 28.42
CA ASN A 158 -10.03 10.43 29.63
C ASN A 158 -8.90 10.11 30.61
N ILE A 159 -8.88 10.76 31.77
CA ILE A 159 -7.91 10.54 32.85
C ILE A 159 -8.58 9.71 33.96
N ASN A 160 -8.46 8.38 33.86
CA ASN A 160 -9.29 7.43 34.61
C ASN A 160 -9.12 7.57 36.13
N ASN A 161 -7.88 7.60 36.65
CA ASN A 161 -7.59 7.73 38.09
C ASN A 161 -8.04 9.06 38.74
N ASN A 162 -8.50 10.05 37.95
CA ASN A 162 -9.00 11.35 38.44
C ASN A 162 -10.48 11.62 38.09
N HIS A 163 -11.16 10.69 37.40
CA HIS A 163 -12.55 10.83 36.90
C HIS A 163 -12.76 12.12 36.08
N ARG A 164 -11.91 12.38 35.09
CA ARG A 164 -11.96 13.63 34.30
C ARG A 164 -11.82 13.41 32.81
N VAL A 165 -12.48 14.28 32.05
CA VAL A 165 -12.08 14.63 30.69
C VAL A 165 -11.24 15.90 30.76
N VAL A 166 -10.09 15.91 30.09
CA VAL A 166 -9.30 17.12 29.87
C VAL A 166 -9.29 17.45 28.37
N LYS A 167 -9.61 18.70 28.04
CA LYS A 167 -9.61 19.26 26.69
C LYS A 167 -8.32 20.06 26.46
N TYR A 168 -7.62 19.74 25.39
CA TYR A 168 -6.44 20.43 24.88
C TYR A 168 -6.72 21.00 23.48
N ASP A 169 -5.93 21.96 23.03
CA ASP A 169 -5.81 22.30 21.61
C ASP A 169 -4.97 21.25 20.86
N ALA A 170 -4.87 21.40 19.53
CA ALA A 170 -4.18 20.47 18.64
C ALA A 170 -2.66 20.36 18.89
N ASP A 171 -2.07 21.27 19.68
CA ASP A 171 -0.63 21.33 19.99
C ASP A 171 -0.32 21.01 21.46
N GLY A 172 -1.34 20.56 22.22
CA GLY A 172 -1.20 20.16 23.63
C GLY A 172 -1.40 21.27 24.65
N GLY A 173 -1.85 22.46 24.24
CA GLY A 173 -2.22 23.54 25.13
C GLY A 173 -3.51 23.21 25.90
N TYR A 174 -3.45 23.22 27.23
CA TYR A 174 -4.64 22.99 28.07
C TYR A 174 -5.73 24.05 27.84
N LEU A 175 -6.96 23.61 27.57
CA LEU A 175 -8.13 24.47 27.38
C LEU A 175 -9.13 24.38 28.54
N ALA A 176 -9.51 23.17 28.96
CA ALA A 176 -10.51 22.94 30.00
C ALA A 176 -10.40 21.55 30.63
N GLU A 177 -11.02 21.34 31.80
CA GLU A 177 -11.27 20.02 32.38
C GLU A 177 -12.67 19.99 33.02
N TRP A 178 -13.28 18.81 33.09
CA TRP A 178 -14.49 18.57 33.87
C TRP A 178 -14.52 17.15 34.45
N ASP A 179 -15.30 17.01 35.53
CA ASP A 179 -15.47 15.77 36.29
C ASP A 179 -16.55 14.88 35.65
N THR A 180 -16.24 13.61 35.39
CA THR A 180 -17.19 12.60 34.86
C THR A 180 -18.02 11.94 35.95
N GLY A 181 -17.72 12.24 37.22
CA GLY A 181 -18.33 11.69 38.43
C GLY A 181 -17.81 10.29 38.79
N GLU A 182 -17.40 9.51 37.80
CA GLU A 182 -17.03 8.09 37.89
C GLU A 182 -15.94 7.76 36.86
N PRO A 183 -15.20 6.63 37.02
CA PRO A 183 -14.28 6.09 36.03
C PRO A 183 -14.89 6.00 34.62
N ALA A 184 -14.10 6.47 33.65
CA ALA A 184 -14.44 6.46 32.23
C ALA A 184 -13.33 5.76 31.43
N ASP A 185 -13.74 4.89 30.51
CA ASP A 185 -12.80 4.18 29.63
C ASP A 185 -12.86 4.79 28.22
N GLY A 186 -13.94 4.58 27.48
CA GLY A 186 -14.15 5.18 26.15
C GLY A 186 -14.57 6.65 26.15
N ILE A 187 -14.12 7.40 25.13
CA ILE A 187 -14.55 8.76 24.78
C ILE A 187 -14.67 8.90 23.26
N ALA A 188 -15.66 9.65 22.79
CA ALA A 188 -15.82 10.03 21.38
C ALA A 188 -16.39 11.45 21.28
N VAL A 189 -16.15 12.14 20.16
CA VAL A 189 -16.73 13.46 19.87
C VAL A 189 -17.63 13.36 18.65
N GLY A 190 -18.86 13.89 18.75
CA GLY A 190 -19.80 13.91 17.64
C GLY A 190 -19.55 15.07 16.66
N PRO A 191 -20.16 15.03 15.46
CA PRO A 191 -20.06 16.11 14.48
C PRO A 191 -20.68 17.44 14.96
N ASP A 192 -21.52 17.41 16.00
CA ASP A 192 -22.05 18.59 16.69
C ASP A 192 -21.08 19.19 17.73
N GLY A 193 -19.89 18.61 17.90
CA GLY A 193 -18.91 18.98 18.92
C GLY A 193 -19.23 18.48 20.34
N SER A 194 -20.27 17.66 20.51
CA SER A 194 -20.59 17.07 21.81
C SER A 194 -19.65 15.92 22.15
N VAL A 195 -19.28 15.81 23.43
CA VAL A 195 -18.39 14.77 23.94
C VAL A 195 -19.21 13.65 24.57
N TYR A 196 -19.01 12.41 24.15
CA TYR A 196 -19.69 11.22 24.65
C TYR A 196 -18.68 10.38 25.42
N VAL A 197 -19.01 10.05 26.67
CA VAL A 197 -18.12 9.32 27.59
C VAL A 197 -18.83 8.09 28.10
N ASN A 198 -18.14 6.95 28.12
CA ASN A 198 -18.68 5.70 28.62
C ASN A 198 -18.21 5.43 30.07
N ILE A 199 -19.15 5.19 30.97
CA ILE A 199 -18.93 5.03 32.42
C ILE A 199 -19.10 3.56 32.80
N ASN A 200 -17.98 2.84 32.87
CA ASN A 200 -17.95 1.38 32.91
C ASN A 200 -18.70 0.78 34.11
N ASN A 201 -18.44 1.27 35.34
CA ASN A 201 -19.06 0.79 36.59
C ASN A 201 -20.58 1.00 36.70
N ASN A 202 -21.18 1.84 35.83
CA ASN A 202 -22.63 2.11 35.82
C ASN A 202 -23.26 1.79 34.45
N HIS A 203 -22.51 1.17 33.54
CA HIS A 203 -22.97 0.75 32.20
C HIS A 203 -23.79 1.82 31.47
N ARG A 204 -23.30 3.06 31.42
CA ARG A 204 -24.04 4.21 30.87
C ARG A 204 -23.17 5.09 29.98
N VAL A 205 -23.80 5.73 29.01
CA VAL A 205 -23.18 6.84 28.25
C VAL A 205 -23.61 8.16 28.87
N VAL A 206 -22.69 9.12 28.89
CA VAL A 206 -22.94 10.51 29.27
C VAL A 206 -22.52 11.43 28.13
N LYS A 207 -23.45 12.24 27.64
CA LYS A 207 -23.21 13.27 26.62
C LYS A 207 -22.97 14.62 27.30
N TYR A 208 -21.89 15.30 26.94
CA TYR A 208 -21.52 16.64 27.38
C TYR A 208 -21.44 17.59 26.17
N ASP A 209 -21.55 18.90 26.40
CA ASP A 209 -21.11 19.91 25.44
C ASP A 209 -19.57 20.04 25.44
N ALA A 210 -19.01 20.79 24.48
CA ALA A 210 -17.58 21.04 24.36
C ALA A 210 -16.95 21.83 25.54
N ASN A 211 -17.75 22.27 26.52
CA ASN A 211 -17.32 22.95 27.75
C ASN A 211 -17.49 22.08 29.01
N GLY A 212 -17.94 20.83 28.88
CA GLY A 212 -18.17 19.91 29.99
C GLY A 212 -19.55 20.04 30.67
N THR A 213 -20.51 20.75 30.08
CA THR A 213 -21.89 20.74 30.58
C THR A 213 -22.56 19.42 30.20
N GLN A 214 -23.02 18.62 31.17
CA GLN A 214 -23.78 17.41 30.88
C GLN A 214 -25.11 17.76 30.18
N LEU A 215 -25.31 17.19 28.98
CA LEU A 215 -26.50 17.37 28.14
C LEU A 215 -27.50 16.22 28.30
N ALA A 216 -27.01 14.98 28.34
CA ALA A 216 -27.84 13.78 28.46
C ALA A 216 -27.06 12.63 29.13
N THR A 217 -27.78 11.62 29.61
CA THR A 217 -27.22 10.32 29.98
C THR A 217 -28.28 9.25 29.81
N TRP A 218 -27.86 8.06 29.40
CA TRP A 218 -28.72 6.90 29.25
C TRP A 218 -27.94 5.65 29.67
N ASP A 219 -28.66 4.73 30.30
CA ASP A 219 -28.13 3.41 30.64
C ASP A 219 -28.07 2.57 29.35
N LEU A 220 -27.04 1.73 29.26
CA LEU A 220 -26.93 0.74 28.21
C LEU A 220 -27.92 -0.41 28.46
N VAL A 221 -28.26 -1.12 27.39
CA VAL A 221 -29.03 -2.37 27.40
C VAL A 221 -28.64 -3.33 28.53
N ALA A 222 -29.64 -3.96 29.16
CA ALA A 222 -29.43 -4.85 30.30
C ALA A 222 -28.56 -6.07 29.94
N GLY A 223 -27.71 -6.50 30.88
CA GLY A 223 -26.77 -7.62 30.70
C GLY A 223 -25.37 -7.19 30.24
N VAL A 224 -25.13 -5.90 30.02
CA VAL A 224 -23.79 -5.30 29.94
C VAL A 224 -23.07 -5.48 31.27
N ILE A 225 -21.80 -5.88 31.21
CA ILE A 225 -20.93 -6.05 32.39
C ILE A 225 -19.59 -5.32 32.27
N GLU A 226 -19.06 -5.14 31.05
CA GLU A 226 -17.87 -4.32 30.76
C GLU A 226 -18.01 -3.69 29.37
N THR A 227 -17.47 -2.49 29.20
CA THR A 227 -17.49 -1.75 27.92
C THR A 227 -16.23 -0.90 27.77
N ASN A 228 -15.57 -0.99 26.61
CA ASN A 228 -14.36 -0.21 26.31
C ASN A 228 -14.67 0.89 25.28
N GLY A 229 -14.78 0.51 23.99
CA GLY A 229 -14.91 1.45 22.87
C GLY A 229 -16.28 2.13 22.75
N ILE A 230 -16.24 3.39 22.32
CA ILE A 230 -17.39 4.19 21.91
C ILE A 230 -17.00 4.99 20.65
N ALA A 231 -17.90 5.10 19.68
CA ALA A 231 -17.71 5.88 18.46
C ALA A 231 -18.99 6.66 18.12
N VAL A 232 -18.88 7.73 17.33
CA VAL A 232 -20.03 8.53 16.87
C VAL A 232 -19.97 8.69 15.36
N GLY A 233 -21.05 8.31 14.67
CA GLY A 233 -21.16 8.42 13.22
C GLY A 233 -21.40 9.86 12.73
N PRO A 234 -21.20 10.14 11.42
CA PRO A 234 -21.48 11.46 10.83
C PRO A 234 -22.95 11.90 10.93
N ASP A 235 -23.87 10.96 11.12
CA ASP A 235 -25.30 11.18 11.39
C ASP A 235 -25.60 11.52 12.87
N GLY A 236 -24.61 11.40 13.75
CA GLY A 236 -24.73 11.54 15.20
C GLY A 236 -25.16 10.26 15.94
N SER A 237 -25.24 9.11 15.26
CA SER A 237 -25.47 7.82 15.92
C SER A 237 -24.29 7.43 16.82
N VAL A 238 -24.56 6.92 18.01
CA VAL A 238 -23.55 6.54 19.02
C VAL A 238 -23.42 5.02 19.06
N TYR A 239 -22.24 4.50 18.76
CA TYR A 239 -21.92 3.08 18.74
C TYR A 239 -21.11 2.71 19.99
N VAL A 240 -21.50 1.64 20.69
CA VAL A 240 -20.83 1.19 21.92
C VAL A 240 -20.49 -0.30 21.82
N ASN A 241 -19.23 -0.65 22.11
CA ASN A 241 -18.77 -2.05 22.18
C ASN A 241 -18.97 -2.62 23.60
N ILE A 242 -19.57 -3.80 23.67
CA ILE A 242 -19.78 -4.60 24.89
C ILE A 242 -18.91 -5.87 24.78
N ASN A 243 -17.67 -5.79 25.26
CA ASN A 243 -16.65 -6.82 25.10
C ASN A 243 -17.14 -8.23 25.49
N ASN A 244 -17.69 -8.37 26.69
CA ASN A 244 -18.06 -9.68 27.26
C ASN A 244 -19.40 -10.25 26.75
N ASN A 245 -20.05 -9.60 25.78
CA ASN A 245 -21.22 -10.13 25.06
C ASN A 245 -21.02 -10.18 23.53
N HIS A 246 -19.81 -9.90 23.01
CA HIS A 246 -19.49 -9.89 21.57
C HIS A 246 -20.49 -9.07 20.73
N ARG A 247 -20.77 -7.85 21.22
CA ARG A 247 -21.93 -7.07 20.79
C ARG A 247 -21.58 -5.60 20.57
N VAL A 248 -22.06 -5.05 19.46
CA VAL A 248 -22.05 -3.61 19.17
C VAL A 248 -23.48 -3.09 19.22
N VAL A 249 -23.69 -1.94 19.84
CA VAL A 249 -25.02 -1.34 20.01
C VAL A 249 -25.03 0.08 19.51
N GLN A 250 -25.98 0.41 18.65
CA GLN A 250 -26.21 1.75 18.13
C GLN A 250 -27.33 2.44 18.90
N TYR A 251 -27.08 3.66 19.35
CA TYR A 251 -28.06 4.57 19.94
C TYR A 251 -28.17 5.84 19.08
N SER A 252 -29.28 6.56 19.21
CA SER A 252 -29.39 7.93 18.70
C SER A 252 -28.55 8.88 19.55
N SER A 253 -28.32 10.11 19.05
CA SER A 253 -27.60 11.17 19.77
C SER A 253 -28.26 11.63 21.09
N VAL A 254 -29.45 11.10 21.41
CA VAL A 254 -30.21 11.32 22.65
C VAL A 254 -30.43 10.05 23.48
N GLY A 255 -29.86 8.91 23.07
CA GLY A 255 -29.84 7.67 23.86
C GLY A 255 -30.94 6.65 23.57
N GLU A 256 -31.69 6.79 22.47
CA GLU A 256 -32.66 5.79 22.05
C GLU A 256 -31.94 4.63 21.35
N LEU A 257 -32.24 3.38 21.72
CA LEU A 257 -31.67 2.20 21.06
C LEU A 257 -32.15 2.12 19.60
N LEU A 258 -31.22 2.15 18.64
CA LEU A 258 -31.49 2.05 17.21
C LEU A 258 -31.23 0.64 16.67
N ALA A 259 -30.10 0.03 17.04
CA ALA A 259 -29.72 -1.28 16.57
C ALA A 259 -28.86 -2.05 17.59
N ASP A 260 -28.90 -3.37 17.45
CA ASP A 260 -28.23 -4.35 18.30
C ASP A 260 -27.63 -5.44 17.42
N TRP A 261 -26.31 -5.47 17.29
CA TRP A 261 -25.59 -6.52 16.58
C TRP A 261 -24.85 -7.39 17.57
N SER A 262 -25.38 -8.59 17.79
CA SER A 262 -24.68 -9.67 18.49
C SER A 262 -24.06 -10.62 17.46
N ILE A 263 -22.75 -10.87 17.56
CA ILE A 263 -22.09 -11.82 16.65
C ILE A 263 -22.59 -13.23 16.98
N SER A 264 -23.36 -13.81 16.06
CA SER A 264 -23.79 -15.21 16.17
C SER A 264 -22.63 -16.13 15.77
N PRO A 265 -22.27 -17.13 16.60
CA PRO A 265 -21.28 -18.14 16.25
C PRO A 265 -21.62 -18.89 14.96
N LEU A 266 -20.58 -19.37 14.28
CA LEU A 266 -20.70 -20.35 13.20
C LEU A 266 -21.42 -21.62 13.68
N GLU A 267 -21.94 -22.36 12.70
CA GLU A 267 -22.59 -23.67 12.90
C GLU A 267 -21.65 -24.66 13.61
N ALA A 268 -22.21 -25.69 14.26
CA ALA A 268 -21.46 -26.66 15.07
C ALA A 268 -20.43 -27.50 14.28
N THR A 269 -20.58 -27.53 12.94
CA THR A 269 -19.61 -28.16 12.03
C THR A 269 -18.39 -27.27 11.82
N PHE A 270 -17.19 -27.77 12.13
CA PHE A 270 -15.92 -27.09 11.82
C PHE A 270 -15.01 -27.95 10.94
N ASN A 271 -14.23 -27.30 10.08
CA ASN A 271 -13.29 -27.97 9.18
C ASN A 271 -11.94 -28.22 9.88
N TYR A 272 -11.42 -29.45 9.84
CA TYR A 272 -10.14 -29.84 10.41
C TYR A 272 -9.18 -30.37 9.34
N GLN A 273 -8.08 -29.64 9.15
CA GLN A 273 -7.01 -29.97 8.22
C GLN A 273 -5.79 -30.50 8.98
N GLY A 274 -5.13 -31.52 8.45
CA GLY A 274 -4.00 -32.17 9.11
C GLY A 274 -2.97 -32.75 8.14
N TYR A 275 -1.80 -33.07 8.70
CA TYR A 275 -0.67 -33.67 7.99
C TYR A 275 -0.26 -34.99 8.65
N LEU A 276 -0.36 -36.10 7.91
CA LEU A 276 -0.08 -37.45 8.39
C LEU A 276 1.23 -37.99 7.80
N VAL A 277 2.13 -38.42 8.68
CA VAL A 277 3.43 -39.00 8.33
C VAL A 277 3.65 -40.34 9.04
N THR A 278 4.58 -41.11 8.49
CA THR A 278 5.13 -42.34 9.04
C THR A 278 6.65 -42.22 9.10
N ASP A 279 7.31 -43.16 9.78
CA ASP A 279 8.77 -43.27 9.75
C ASP A 279 9.34 -43.48 8.32
N ASP A 280 8.52 -43.94 7.36
CA ASP A 280 8.86 -44.11 5.94
C ASP A 280 8.53 -42.88 5.05
N GLY A 281 7.91 -41.82 5.62
CA GLY A 281 7.54 -40.58 4.93
C GLY A 281 6.05 -40.22 5.02
N ALA A 282 5.63 -39.22 4.24
CA ALA A 282 4.24 -38.74 4.20
C ALA A 282 3.28 -39.79 3.62
N VAL A 283 2.07 -39.87 4.18
CA VAL A 283 1.06 -40.87 3.76
C VAL A 283 0.36 -40.43 2.47
N ASP A 284 0.20 -41.35 1.53
CA ASP A 284 -0.54 -41.17 0.27
C ASP A 284 -1.46 -42.39 0.10
N ASP A 285 -2.58 -42.40 0.85
CA ASP A 285 -3.50 -43.53 1.01
C ASP A 285 -4.88 -43.05 1.50
N ASN A 286 -5.88 -43.94 1.50
CA ASN A 286 -7.23 -43.65 1.95
C ASN A 286 -7.43 -44.21 3.38
N CYS A 287 -7.50 -43.33 4.37
CA CYS A 287 -7.50 -43.70 5.80
C CYS A 287 -8.84 -43.41 6.49
N ASP A 288 -9.20 -44.23 7.48
CA ASP A 288 -10.29 -43.93 8.40
C ASP A 288 -9.73 -43.17 9.60
N PHE A 289 -10.42 -42.13 10.06
CA PHE A 289 -10.04 -41.33 11.23
C PHE A 289 -11.12 -41.38 12.31
N GLN A 290 -10.71 -41.60 13.56
CA GLN A 290 -11.54 -41.46 14.75
C GLN A 290 -11.08 -40.23 15.53
N PHE A 291 -11.96 -39.24 15.65
CA PHE A 291 -11.76 -38.05 16.48
C PHE A 291 -12.56 -38.22 17.77
N SER A 292 -11.92 -38.00 18.92
CA SER A 292 -12.49 -38.24 20.24
C SER A 292 -12.32 -37.00 21.11
N LEU A 293 -13.41 -36.48 21.68
CA LEU A 293 -13.40 -35.27 22.49
C LEU A 293 -13.33 -35.62 23.98
N TRP A 294 -12.53 -34.87 24.74
CA TRP A 294 -12.24 -35.10 26.16
C TRP A 294 -12.33 -33.80 26.99
N ASP A 295 -12.60 -33.94 28.29
CA ASP A 295 -12.66 -32.82 29.26
C ASP A 295 -11.30 -32.41 29.88
N ASP A 296 -10.24 -33.21 29.70
CA ASP A 296 -8.88 -32.93 30.19
C ASP A 296 -7.80 -33.51 29.26
N VAL A 297 -6.68 -32.80 29.21
CA VAL A 297 -5.56 -33.02 28.27
C VAL A 297 -4.80 -34.34 28.47
N VAL A 298 -4.85 -34.97 29.65
CA VAL A 298 -4.05 -36.18 29.97
C VAL A 298 -4.87 -37.33 30.57
N SER A 299 -5.93 -37.05 31.33
CA SER A 299 -6.62 -38.02 32.19
C SER A 299 -8.14 -37.92 32.21
N GLY A 300 -8.71 -37.12 31.30
CA GLY A 300 -10.13 -36.79 31.25
C GLY A 300 -11.12 -37.91 30.91
N THR A 301 -12.40 -37.57 30.99
CA THR A 301 -13.54 -38.32 30.48
C THR A 301 -13.73 -38.05 28.98
N GLN A 302 -14.05 -39.09 28.20
CA GLN A 302 -14.43 -38.95 26.80
C GLN A 302 -15.89 -38.47 26.71
N LEU A 303 -16.11 -37.34 26.05
CA LEU A 303 -17.40 -36.67 25.93
C LEU A 303 -18.10 -36.94 24.59
N GLY A 304 -17.33 -37.17 23.52
CA GLY A 304 -17.87 -37.41 22.18
C GLY A 304 -16.87 -38.15 21.28
N THR A 305 -17.38 -38.76 20.21
CA THR A 305 -16.56 -39.45 19.21
C THR A 305 -17.22 -39.34 17.84
N GLN A 306 -16.42 -39.02 16.82
CA GLN A 306 -16.81 -39.03 15.42
C GLN A 306 -15.83 -39.90 14.63
N ILE A 307 -16.35 -40.69 13.70
CA ILE A 307 -15.54 -41.56 12.82
C ILE A 307 -15.82 -41.15 11.38
N ILE A 308 -14.78 -40.71 10.68
CA ILE A 308 -14.81 -40.34 9.26
C ILE A 308 -14.05 -41.42 8.48
N THR A 309 -14.76 -42.21 7.68
CA THR A 309 -14.17 -43.33 6.93
C THR A 309 -13.78 -42.93 5.52
N GLY A 310 -12.63 -43.40 5.05
CA GLY A 310 -12.18 -43.24 3.68
C GLY A 310 -11.79 -41.82 3.30
N VAL A 311 -11.09 -41.13 4.21
CA VAL A 311 -10.49 -39.82 3.98
C VAL A 311 -9.28 -39.98 3.07
N ALA A 312 -9.26 -39.28 1.95
CA ALA A 312 -8.12 -39.26 1.04
C ALA A 312 -6.99 -38.44 1.68
N VAL A 313 -5.91 -39.11 2.07
CA VAL A 313 -4.66 -38.48 2.49
C VAL A 313 -3.73 -38.45 1.28
N SER A 314 -3.28 -37.27 0.85
CA SER A 314 -2.36 -37.18 -0.29
C SER A 314 -1.15 -36.30 0.01
N ASN A 315 0.04 -36.88 -0.19
CA ASN A 315 1.32 -36.31 0.25
C ASN A 315 1.24 -35.81 1.71
N GLY A 316 0.63 -36.61 2.59
CA GLY A 316 0.39 -36.32 4.00
C GLY A 316 -0.83 -35.45 4.30
N ASN A 317 -1.27 -34.58 3.40
CA ASN A 317 -2.39 -33.67 3.64
C ASN A 317 -3.74 -34.40 3.66
N PHE A 318 -4.61 -34.07 4.62
CA PHE A 318 -6.01 -34.46 4.65
C PHE A 318 -6.91 -33.35 5.22
N ASN A 319 -8.21 -33.45 4.94
CA ASN A 319 -9.22 -32.54 5.46
C ASN A 319 -10.52 -33.31 5.80
N VAL A 320 -11.18 -32.96 6.90
CA VAL A 320 -12.46 -33.52 7.34
C VAL A 320 -13.34 -32.43 7.99
N ASP A 321 -14.65 -32.62 7.92
CA ASP A 321 -15.62 -31.80 8.68
C ASP A 321 -16.02 -32.54 9.96
N LEU A 322 -15.95 -31.85 11.09
CA LEU A 322 -16.19 -32.39 12.43
C LEU A 322 -17.36 -31.68 13.10
N ASP A 323 -18.20 -32.45 13.79
CA ASP A 323 -19.33 -31.96 14.59
C ASP A 323 -19.47 -32.83 15.83
N PHE A 324 -19.51 -32.18 17.00
CA PHE A 324 -19.66 -32.80 18.30
C PHE A 324 -20.77 -32.08 19.07
N ASP A 325 -21.93 -32.73 19.24
CA ASP A 325 -23.13 -32.27 19.97
C ASP A 325 -22.92 -32.00 21.50
N VAL A 326 -21.71 -31.62 21.93
CA VAL A 326 -21.26 -31.61 23.34
C VAL A 326 -20.39 -30.39 23.71
N PHE A 327 -20.42 -29.32 22.91
CA PHE A 327 -19.81 -28.03 23.26
C PHE A 327 -20.75 -27.25 24.20
N ASP A 328 -20.35 -27.16 25.48
CA ASP A 328 -21.03 -26.40 26.54
C ASP A 328 -20.21 -25.19 27.03
N GLY A 329 -19.24 -24.75 26.21
CA GLY A 329 -18.36 -23.61 26.46
C GLY A 329 -17.21 -23.85 27.46
N GLU A 330 -17.12 -25.01 28.10
CA GLU A 330 -15.93 -25.42 28.85
C GLU A 330 -14.80 -25.87 27.89
N GLU A 331 -13.53 -25.84 28.33
CA GLU A 331 -12.39 -26.29 27.51
C GLU A 331 -12.51 -27.75 27.07
N ARG A 332 -12.01 -28.08 25.87
CA ARG A 332 -12.09 -29.42 25.29
C ARG A 332 -10.78 -29.85 24.64
N PHE A 333 -10.52 -31.14 24.63
CA PHE A 333 -9.30 -31.71 24.07
C PHE A 333 -9.63 -32.84 23.08
N MET A 334 -9.17 -32.71 21.84
CA MET A 334 -9.40 -33.67 20.76
C MET A 334 -8.23 -34.63 20.61
N GLU A 335 -8.53 -35.92 20.73
CA GLU A 335 -7.61 -37.04 20.49
C GLU A 335 -7.92 -37.63 19.11
N ILE A 336 -6.89 -37.87 18.30
CA ILE A 336 -7.03 -38.38 16.93
C ILE A 336 -6.42 -39.76 16.86
N ALA A 337 -7.15 -40.73 16.31
CA ALA A 337 -6.62 -42.03 15.95
C ALA A 337 -6.91 -42.33 14.47
N VAL A 338 -5.97 -42.98 13.78
CA VAL A 338 -6.03 -43.22 12.34
C VAL A 338 -5.88 -44.71 12.01
N GLN A 339 -6.53 -45.16 10.96
CA GLN A 339 -6.40 -46.51 10.40
C GLN A 339 -6.27 -46.43 8.86
N CYS A 340 -5.08 -46.65 8.33
CA CYS A 340 -4.79 -46.64 6.89
C CYS A 340 -4.75 -48.06 6.29
N GLY A 341 -4.47 -48.16 4.99
CA GLY A 341 -4.46 -49.37 4.16
C GLY A 341 -3.35 -50.37 4.50
N GLY A 342 -3.43 -50.98 5.68
CA GLY A 342 -2.46 -51.96 6.17
C GLY A 342 -2.56 -52.22 7.67
N ASP A 343 -3.25 -51.35 8.41
CA ASP A 343 -3.30 -51.37 9.86
C ASP A 343 -4.25 -52.42 10.43
N SER A 344 -3.93 -52.89 11.63
CA SER A 344 -4.72 -53.89 12.36
C SER A 344 -5.87 -53.29 13.20
N GLY A 345 -5.99 -51.96 13.20
CA GLY A 345 -6.99 -51.16 13.93
C GLY A 345 -6.50 -49.72 14.03
N TYR A 346 -7.32 -48.84 14.63
CA TYR A 346 -6.95 -47.45 14.89
C TYR A 346 -5.69 -47.33 15.77
N VAL A 347 -4.74 -46.51 15.31
CA VAL A 347 -3.52 -46.11 16.02
C VAL A 347 -3.72 -44.67 16.52
N PRO A 348 -3.70 -44.40 17.83
CA PRO A 348 -3.78 -43.04 18.35
C PRO A 348 -2.50 -42.27 18.02
N LEU A 349 -2.64 -41.00 17.63
CA LEU A 349 -1.54 -40.06 17.47
C LEU A 349 -1.13 -39.49 18.85
N ASP A 350 0.13 -39.09 19.00
CA ASP A 350 0.65 -38.61 20.29
C ASP A 350 0.09 -37.23 20.67
N GLY A 351 -0.66 -37.19 21.78
CA GLY A 351 -1.17 -35.96 22.39
C GLY A 351 -2.62 -35.62 22.05
N ARG A 352 -3.25 -34.78 22.89
CA ARG A 352 -4.58 -34.22 22.64
C ARG A 352 -4.47 -32.76 22.28
N LEU A 353 -5.16 -32.36 21.21
CA LEU A 353 -5.21 -30.98 20.73
C LEU A 353 -6.27 -30.20 21.49
N ALA A 354 -5.92 -29.07 22.11
CA ALA A 354 -6.92 -28.19 22.74
C ALA A 354 -7.83 -27.55 21.68
N LEU A 355 -9.14 -27.71 21.82
CA LEU A 355 -10.15 -26.93 21.11
C LEU A 355 -10.56 -25.77 22.00
N ARG A 356 -10.44 -24.54 21.48
CA ARG A 356 -10.85 -23.32 22.19
C ARG A 356 -12.39 -23.28 22.31
N PRO A 357 -12.97 -22.70 23.39
CA PRO A 357 -14.42 -22.68 23.59
C PRO A 357 -15.21 -22.08 22.42
N THR A 358 -16.22 -22.82 21.94
CA THR A 358 -17.22 -22.32 20.99
C THR A 358 -18.31 -21.55 21.77
N PRO A 359 -18.80 -20.38 21.32
CA PRO A 359 -19.70 -19.57 22.14
C PRO A 359 -21.13 -20.12 22.25
N TYR A 360 -21.77 -19.86 23.40
CA TYR A 360 -23.00 -20.47 23.95
C TYR A 360 -24.33 -20.31 23.17
N SER A 361 -24.34 -19.84 21.92
CA SER A 361 -25.56 -19.36 21.23
C SER A 361 -26.69 -20.39 21.08
N LEU A 362 -26.36 -21.68 21.02
CA LEU A 362 -27.31 -22.79 20.84
C LEU A 362 -28.35 -22.90 21.96
N PHE A 363 -28.06 -22.42 23.18
CA PHE A 363 -29.03 -22.44 24.29
C PHE A 363 -30.03 -21.27 24.29
N ALA A 364 -29.76 -20.19 23.54
CA ALA A 364 -30.53 -18.95 23.62
C ALA A 364 -31.80 -18.90 22.75
N GLN A 365 -31.92 -19.76 21.73
CA GLN A 365 -32.97 -19.64 20.70
C GLN A 365 -34.43 -19.88 21.17
N ASN A 366 -34.66 -20.42 22.37
CA ASN A 366 -36.01 -20.89 22.77
C ASN A 366 -36.38 -20.59 24.25
N VAL A 367 -36.33 -19.33 24.68
CA VAL A 367 -36.87 -18.91 25.99
C VAL A 367 -38.31 -18.37 25.84
N PRO A 368 -39.34 -19.01 26.41
CA PRO A 368 -40.71 -18.50 26.36
C PRO A 368 -40.92 -17.30 27.29
N TRP A 369 -41.81 -16.37 26.90
CA TRP A 369 -42.15 -15.15 27.66
C TRP A 369 -42.74 -15.40 29.06
N GLU A 370 -43.24 -16.60 29.34
CA GLU A 370 -43.81 -16.96 30.64
C GLU A 370 -42.70 -17.27 31.66
N GLY A 371 -42.38 -16.28 32.51
CA GLY A 371 -41.39 -16.42 33.59
C GLY A 371 -40.35 -15.30 33.66
N ILE A 372 -40.31 -14.40 32.67
CA ILE A 372 -39.44 -13.22 32.70
C ILE A 372 -39.91 -12.27 33.81
N THR A 373 -38.98 -11.84 34.68
CA THR A 373 -39.24 -10.90 35.78
C THR A 373 -38.47 -9.60 35.55
N ASN A 374 -38.91 -8.51 36.17
CA ASN A 374 -38.37 -7.15 35.99
C ASN A 374 -38.56 -6.54 34.59
N VAL A 375 -39.66 -6.84 33.90
CA VAL A 375 -40.09 -6.06 32.73
C VAL A 375 -40.30 -4.58 33.16
N PRO A 376 -39.65 -3.59 32.53
CA PRO A 376 -39.79 -2.19 32.92
C PRO A 376 -41.24 -1.70 32.72
N LEU A 377 -41.71 -0.80 33.59
CA LEU A 377 -43.12 -0.38 33.63
C LEU A 377 -43.64 0.26 32.33
N GLY A 378 -42.76 0.82 31.49
CA GLY A 378 -43.10 1.37 30.17
C GLY A 378 -43.22 0.34 29.05
N PHE A 379 -42.93 -0.94 29.32
CA PHE A 379 -43.13 -2.08 28.41
C PHE A 379 -44.07 -3.13 29.03
N ALA A 380 -44.83 -2.72 30.06
CA ALA A 380 -45.72 -3.57 30.85
C ALA A 380 -47.20 -3.15 30.75
N ASP A 381 -47.55 -2.37 29.73
CA ASP A 381 -48.91 -1.94 29.37
C ASP A 381 -49.57 -2.90 28.36
N GLY A 382 -48.79 -3.44 27.43
CA GLY A 382 -49.24 -4.43 26.44
C GLY A 382 -49.97 -3.83 25.24
N ASP A 383 -49.60 -2.61 24.82
CA ASP A 383 -50.20 -1.84 23.72
C ASP A 383 -49.13 -1.32 22.74
N ASP A 384 -49.52 -0.94 21.51
CA ASP A 384 -48.57 -0.73 20.38
C ASP A 384 -48.59 0.65 19.67
N ASP A 385 -49.29 1.68 20.19
CA ASP A 385 -49.67 2.88 19.40
C ASP A 385 -49.39 4.30 19.99
N THR A 386 -48.12 4.70 20.16
CA THR A 386 -47.79 6.14 20.39
C THR A 386 -47.88 7.00 19.11
N THR A 387 -48.34 8.26 19.25
CA THR A 387 -48.71 9.15 18.12
C THR A 387 -47.72 10.30 17.87
N TYR A 388 -47.43 10.59 16.60
CA TYR A 388 -46.45 11.58 16.14
C TYR A 388 -47.08 12.69 15.26
N SER A 389 -46.26 13.60 14.71
CA SER A 389 -46.64 14.59 13.69
C SER A 389 -45.52 14.83 12.67
N ALA A 390 -45.85 14.94 11.38
CA ALA A 390 -44.87 15.19 10.31
C ALA A 390 -44.38 16.64 10.19
N GLY A 391 -43.08 16.79 9.95
CA GLY A 391 -42.44 18.05 9.53
C GLY A 391 -42.56 18.31 8.03
N ALA A 392 -42.00 19.43 7.56
CA ALA A 392 -42.03 19.79 6.15
C ALA A 392 -41.33 18.74 5.26
N GLY A 393 -41.93 18.42 4.11
CA GLY A 393 -41.44 17.36 3.22
C GLY A 393 -41.88 15.94 3.60
N LEU A 394 -42.62 15.75 4.71
CA LEU A 394 -43.19 14.47 5.14
C LEU A 394 -44.69 14.57 5.35
N VAL A 395 -45.40 13.46 5.15
CA VAL A 395 -46.81 13.25 5.47
C VAL A 395 -46.89 12.08 6.45
N LEU A 396 -47.63 12.23 7.55
CA LEU A 396 -47.90 11.14 8.49
C LEU A 396 -49.32 10.60 8.28
N SER A 397 -49.43 9.30 8.04
CA SER A 397 -50.70 8.59 7.92
C SER A 397 -50.74 7.41 8.90
N GLY A 398 -51.39 7.61 10.05
CA GLY A 398 -51.33 6.67 11.17
C GLY A 398 -49.95 6.73 11.83
N THR A 399 -49.25 5.60 11.90
CA THR A 399 -47.86 5.48 12.38
C THR A 399 -46.81 5.60 11.27
N VAL A 400 -47.23 5.68 10.00
CA VAL A 400 -46.31 5.67 8.85
C VAL A 400 -46.05 7.08 8.34
N PHE A 401 -44.80 7.52 8.43
CA PHE A 401 -44.30 8.67 7.68
C PHE A 401 -44.03 8.27 6.23
N SER A 402 -44.44 9.10 5.28
CA SER A 402 -44.09 9.02 3.87
C SER A 402 -43.59 10.38 3.38
N ALA A 403 -42.80 10.41 2.31
CA ALA A 403 -42.37 11.67 1.72
C ALA A 403 -43.54 12.42 1.09
N ASP A 404 -43.57 13.74 1.25
CA ASP A 404 -44.48 14.61 0.51
C ASP A 404 -43.97 14.73 -0.93
N MET A 405 -44.59 13.96 -1.83
CA MET A 405 -44.26 13.94 -3.27
C MET A 405 -44.53 15.29 -3.98
N SER A 406 -45.09 16.30 -3.31
CA SER A 406 -45.16 17.67 -3.84
C SER A 406 -43.90 18.52 -3.54
N TYR A 407 -43.04 18.05 -2.63
CA TYR A 407 -41.72 18.62 -2.32
C TYR A 407 -40.56 17.89 -3.00
N LEU A 408 -40.77 16.65 -3.44
CA LEU A 408 -39.78 15.89 -4.21
C LEU A 408 -40.00 16.07 -5.71
N GLN A 409 -39.07 16.77 -6.36
CA GLN A 409 -38.93 16.69 -7.82
C GLN A 409 -38.10 15.44 -8.13
N ALA A 410 -38.59 14.56 -9.00
CA ALA A 410 -37.85 13.36 -9.36
C ALA A 410 -36.55 13.74 -10.09
N ARG A 411 -35.42 13.11 -9.75
CA ARG A 411 -34.13 13.29 -10.47
C ARG A 411 -34.24 12.87 -11.95
N TYR A 412 -35.19 11.98 -12.24
CA TYR A 412 -35.48 11.44 -13.56
C TYR A 412 -36.97 11.54 -13.86
N ASP A 413 -37.33 12.20 -14.95
CA ASP A 413 -38.71 12.28 -15.44
C ASP A 413 -39.17 10.95 -16.06
N ASN A 414 -38.22 10.15 -16.57
CA ASN A 414 -38.46 8.89 -17.26
C ASN A 414 -37.48 7.81 -16.77
N ILE A 415 -37.98 6.59 -16.57
CA ILE A 415 -37.17 5.41 -16.23
C ILE A 415 -37.49 4.31 -17.24
N ILE A 416 -36.46 3.61 -17.72
CA ILE A 416 -36.56 2.47 -18.63
C ILE A 416 -35.81 1.30 -17.99
N ASP A 417 -36.48 0.17 -17.76
CA ASP A 417 -35.87 -1.03 -17.19
C ASP A 417 -35.40 -2.00 -18.28
N VAL A 418 -34.13 -2.39 -18.23
CA VAL A 418 -33.50 -3.33 -19.17
C VAL A 418 -33.19 -4.63 -18.47
N ALA A 419 -33.74 -5.74 -18.97
CA ALA A 419 -33.49 -7.07 -18.43
C ALA A 419 -33.69 -8.15 -19.50
N PRO A 420 -32.95 -9.28 -19.50
CA PRO A 420 -33.07 -10.33 -20.52
C PRO A 420 -34.48 -10.92 -20.63
N ALA A 421 -35.29 -10.80 -19.58
CA ALA A 421 -36.73 -10.97 -19.62
C ALA A 421 -37.40 -10.07 -18.57
N GLY A 422 -38.56 -9.49 -18.90
CA GLY A 422 -39.43 -8.80 -17.94
C GLY A 422 -39.19 -7.29 -17.75
N GLY A 423 -38.13 -6.72 -18.34
CA GLY A 423 -37.95 -5.26 -18.46
C GLY A 423 -38.75 -4.66 -19.63
N ASP A 424 -38.73 -3.33 -19.73
CA ASP A 424 -39.26 -2.56 -20.85
C ASP A 424 -38.48 -2.83 -22.16
N ALA A 425 -37.19 -3.14 -22.04
CA ALA A 425 -36.33 -3.59 -23.12
C ALA A 425 -35.53 -4.85 -22.74
N THR A 426 -35.21 -5.69 -23.73
CA THR A 426 -34.38 -6.89 -23.56
C THR A 426 -32.89 -6.64 -23.80
N ASP A 427 -32.54 -5.51 -24.38
CA ASP A 427 -31.19 -5.07 -24.70
C ASP A 427 -31.10 -3.54 -24.70
N LEU A 428 -29.88 -3.01 -24.68
CA LEU A 428 -29.63 -1.57 -24.58
C LEU A 428 -30.01 -0.80 -25.86
N ALA A 429 -29.93 -1.43 -27.03
CA ALA A 429 -30.34 -0.81 -28.29
C ALA A 429 -31.86 -0.57 -28.33
N GLY A 430 -32.65 -1.53 -27.83
CA GLY A 430 -34.08 -1.40 -27.59
C GLY A 430 -34.40 -0.34 -26.54
N ALA A 431 -33.62 -0.25 -25.47
CA ALA A 431 -33.79 0.78 -24.44
C ALA A 431 -33.56 2.20 -24.98
N VAL A 432 -32.46 2.43 -25.71
CA VAL A 432 -32.18 3.71 -26.38
C VAL A 432 -33.26 4.07 -27.39
N ALA A 433 -33.83 3.09 -28.11
CA ALA A 433 -34.95 3.32 -29.03
C ALA A 433 -36.28 3.74 -28.36
N LEU A 434 -36.39 3.64 -27.03
CA LEU A 434 -37.52 4.14 -26.25
C LEU A 434 -37.31 5.57 -25.71
N VAL A 435 -36.09 6.11 -25.75
CA VAL A 435 -35.79 7.49 -25.35
C VAL A 435 -36.42 8.46 -26.37
N SER A 436 -37.16 9.47 -25.89
CA SER A 436 -37.82 10.44 -26.76
C SER A 436 -37.76 11.87 -26.20
N ASN A 437 -37.13 12.77 -26.95
CA ASN A 437 -36.96 14.19 -26.56
C ASN A 437 -36.25 14.36 -25.20
N SER A 438 -35.14 13.66 -24.96
CA SER A 438 -34.30 13.91 -23.79
C SER A 438 -33.77 15.34 -23.76
N GLY A 439 -33.48 15.86 -22.57
CA GLY A 439 -33.05 17.24 -22.37
C GLY A 439 -32.91 17.61 -20.88
N PRO A 440 -32.41 18.82 -20.56
CA PRO A 440 -32.13 19.27 -19.19
C PRO A 440 -33.40 19.46 -18.31
N THR A 441 -34.58 19.23 -18.87
CA THR A 441 -35.88 19.25 -18.16
C THR A 441 -36.76 18.05 -18.54
N ASN A 442 -36.16 16.99 -19.07
CA ASN A 442 -36.79 15.72 -19.43
C ASN A 442 -35.70 14.63 -19.48
N THR A 443 -35.13 14.32 -18.32
CA THR A 443 -34.01 13.37 -18.20
C THR A 443 -34.53 11.92 -18.24
N TYR A 444 -33.65 11.00 -18.65
CA TYR A 444 -33.94 9.56 -18.69
C TYR A 444 -32.93 8.80 -17.83
N LEU A 445 -33.41 7.81 -17.06
CA LEU A 445 -32.57 6.79 -16.44
C LEU A 445 -32.86 5.43 -17.09
N ILE A 446 -31.85 4.84 -17.71
CA ILE A 446 -31.85 3.45 -18.15
C ILE A 446 -31.26 2.61 -17.03
N ARG A 447 -32.09 1.80 -16.35
CA ARG A 447 -31.64 0.87 -15.31
C ARG A 447 -31.42 -0.51 -15.92
N VAL A 448 -30.29 -1.11 -15.64
CA VAL A 448 -29.86 -2.37 -16.25
C VAL A 448 -29.73 -3.44 -15.17
N ALA A 449 -30.54 -4.50 -15.29
CA ALA A 449 -30.55 -5.63 -14.38
C ALA A 449 -29.26 -6.48 -14.53
N PRO A 450 -28.91 -7.35 -13.57
CA PRO A 450 -27.74 -8.21 -13.67
C PRO A 450 -27.70 -9.06 -14.94
N GLY A 451 -26.53 -9.16 -15.57
CA GLY A 451 -26.33 -9.93 -16.80
C GLY A 451 -25.32 -9.32 -17.77
N VAL A 452 -25.10 -10.03 -18.88
CA VAL A 452 -24.24 -9.60 -19.99
C VAL A 452 -25.10 -9.12 -21.15
N TYR A 453 -24.94 -7.87 -21.55
CA TYR A 453 -25.67 -7.23 -22.64
C TYR A 453 -24.71 -6.99 -23.80
N THR A 454 -25.08 -7.43 -25.00
CA THR A 454 -24.20 -7.33 -26.18
C THR A 454 -24.76 -6.40 -27.24
N GLY A 455 -23.87 -5.61 -27.84
CA GLY A 455 -24.21 -4.55 -28.79
C GLY A 455 -23.35 -3.31 -28.56
N ASN A 456 -23.19 -2.49 -29.59
CA ASN A 456 -22.62 -1.15 -29.46
C ASN A 456 -23.75 -0.16 -29.18
N VAL A 457 -23.50 0.81 -28.31
CA VAL A 457 -24.53 1.72 -27.79
C VAL A 457 -24.03 3.15 -27.86
N THR A 458 -24.87 4.05 -28.34
CA THR A 458 -24.65 5.50 -28.24
C THR A 458 -25.82 6.08 -27.46
N LEU A 459 -25.53 6.70 -26.32
CA LEU A 459 -26.55 7.40 -25.53
C LEU A 459 -26.89 8.74 -26.20
N PRO A 460 -28.18 9.09 -26.33
CA PRO A 460 -28.60 10.46 -26.60
C PRO A 460 -28.29 11.35 -25.38
N PRO A 461 -28.05 12.67 -25.55
CA PRO A 461 -27.83 13.60 -24.44
C PRO A 461 -28.87 13.53 -23.33
N TYR A 462 -28.45 13.77 -22.09
CA TYR A 462 -29.25 13.72 -20.86
C TYR A 462 -29.87 12.34 -20.58
N VAL A 463 -29.15 11.26 -20.93
CA VAL A 463 -29.53 9.87 -20.67
C VAL A 463 -28.50 9.22 -19.75
N HIS A 464 -28.97 8.83 -18.57
CA HIS A 464 -28.15 8.27 -17.51
C HIS A 464 -28.29 6.73 -17.56
N LEU A 465 -27.18 6.01 -17.48
CA LEU A 465 -27.12 4.55 -17.54
C LEU A 465 -26.59 4.00 -16.21
N ARG A 466 -27.41 3.20 -15.53
CA ARG A 466 -27.07 2.60 -14.23
C ARG A 466 -27.27 1.10 -14.24
N GLY A 467 -26.21 0.36 -13.93
CA GLY A 467 -26.27 -1.09 -13.72
C GLY A 467 -26.71 -1.47 -12.31
N SER A 468 -26.51 -2.74 -12.00
CA SER A 468 -26.76 -3.35 -10.68
C SER A 468 -25.46 -3.67 -9.92
N GLY A 469 -24.32 -3.12 -10.36
CA GLY A 469 -22.98 -3.31 -9.81
C GLY A 469 -21.93 -3.67 -10.87
N VAL A 470 -20.67 -3.29 -10.60
CA VAL A 470 -19.47 -3.76 -11.32
C VAL A 470 -19.39 -5.30 -11.28
N HIS A 471 -18.92 -5.93 -12.35
CA HIS A 471 -18.94 -7.39 -12.63
C HIS A 471 -20.34 -8.04 -12.68
N ILE A 472 -21.37 -7.42 -12.10
CA ILE A 472 -22.75 -7.91 -12.05
C ILE A 472 -23.51 -7.52 -13.31
N THR A 473 -23.27 -6.31 -13.82
CA THR A 473 -23.85 -5.78 -15.06
C THR A 473 -22.73 -5.49 -16.04
N VAL A 474 -22.68 -6.24 -17.13
CA VAL A 474 -21.59 -6.17 -18.11
C VAL A 474 -22.13 -5.81 -19.48
N ILE A 475 -21.64 -4.72 -20.06
CA ILE A 475 -21.90 -4.33 -21.44
C ILE A 475 -20.72 -4.78 -22.28
N SER A 476 -20.89 -5.73 -23.19
CA SER A 476 -19.77 -6.36 -23.90
C SER A 476 -19.97 -6.40 -25.41
N THR A 477 -18.95 -6.00 -26.17
CA THR A 477 -19.03 -5.98 -27.64
C THR A 477 -17.75 -6.48 -28.32
N THR A 478 -17.91 -7.14 -29.46
CA THR A 478 -16.80 -7.55 -30.34
C THR A 478 -16.78 -6.69 -31.60
N LEU A 479 -15.82 -5.78 -31.68
CA LEU A 479 -15.65 -4.81 -32.76
C LEU A 479 -14.84 -5.43 -33.91
N ASN A 480 -15.32 -5.23 -35.14
CA ASN A 480 -14.74 -5.81 -36.35
C ASN A 480 -14.71 -4.75 -37.46
N ASN A 481 -13.66 -3.92 -37.51
CA ASN A 481 -13.54 -2.84 -38.49
C ASN A 481 -12.09 -2.68 -39.00
N THR A 482 -11.89 -2.70 -40.32
CA THR A 482 -10.57 -2.52 -40.94
C THR A 482 -10.20 -1.05 -41.22
N SER A 483 -11.03 -0.08 -40.81
CA SER A 483 -10.67 1.35 -40.91
C SER A 483 -11.49 2.25 -39.97
N GLY A 484 -10.82 2.83 -38.97
CA GLY A 484 -11.35 3.86 -38.06
C GLY A 484 -11.84 3.33 -36.71
N LEU A 485 -11.78 4.21 -35.70
CA LEU A 485 -12.24 4.00 -34.33
C LEU A 485 -13.70 3.49 -34.25
N LEU A 486 -13.96 2.62 -33.28
CA LEU A 486 -15.30 2.27 -32.81
C LEU A 486 -15.28 2.11 -31.27
N ALA A 487 -16.32 2.60 -30.59
CA ALA A 487 -16.53 2.33 -29.16
C ALA A 487 -17.59 1.23 -28.91
N SER A 488 -17.51 0.58 -27.74
CA SER A 488 -18.61 -0.26 -27.23
C SER A 488 -19.75 0.62 -26.67
N LEU A 489 -19.41 1.66 -25.92
CA LEU A 489 -20.34 2.67 -25.41
C LEU A 489 -19.85 4.08 -25.78
N VAL A 490 -20.72 4.88 -26.40
CA VAL A 490 -20.50 6.31 -26.66
C VAL A 490 -21.46 7.11 -25.78
N LEU A 491 -20.90 8.06 -25.02
CA LEU A 491 -21.63 9.03 -24.20
C LEU A 491 -21.71 10.39 -24.93
N SER A 492 -22.77 11.15 -24.66
CA SER A 492 -23.05 12.48 -25.21
C SER A 492 -23.21 13.53 -24.10
N ASP A 493 -23.66 14.75 -24.45
CA ASP A 493 -23.80 15.87 -23.50
C ASP A 493 -24.64 15.50 -22.26
N SER A 494 -24.08 15.75 -21.06
CA SER A 494 -24.75 15.58 -19.77
C SER A 494 -25.21 14.14 -19.45
N ASP A 495 -24.54 13.13 -19.98
CA ASP A 495 -24.78 11.72 -19.66
C ASP A 495 -24.03 11.28 -18.38
N GLU A 496 -24.58 10.30 -17.66
CA GLU A 496 -24.01 9.72 -16.43
C GLU A 496 -23.94 8.20 -16.55
N LEU A 497 -22.77 7.60 -16.26
CA LEU A 497 -22.54 6.15 -16.25
C LEU A 497 -22.29 5.66 -14.83
N SER A 498 -22.94 4.58 -14.40
CA SER A 498 -22.76 4.08 -13.03
C SER A 498 -23.00 2.58 -12.83
N GLU A 499 -22.31 2.02 -11.84
CA GLU A 499 -22.53 0.68 -11.27
C GLU A 499 -22.54 -0.46 -12.33
N LEU A 500 -21.54 -0.47 -13.22
CA LEU A 500 -21.41 -1.49 -14.28
C LEU A 500 -19.98 -1.63 -14.83
N THR A 501 -19.77 -2.71 -15.58
CA THR A 501 -18.57 -2.96 -16.39
C THR A 501 -18.87 -2.73 -17.88
N VAL A 502 -17.97 -2.06 -18.61
CA VAL A 502 -17.99 -1.95 -20.08
C VAL A 502 -16.79 -2.67 -20.68
N VAL A 503 -17.00 -3.53 -21.69
CA VAL A 503 -15.98 -4.37 -22.31
C VAL A 503 -15.99 -4.24 -23.84
N ALA A 504 -14.85 -3.91 -24.46
CA ALA A 504 -14.65 -3.94 -25.91
C ALA A 504 -13.53 -4.90 -26.32
N ASN A 505 -13.83 -5.83 -27.23
CA ASN A 505 -12.85 -6.76 -27.80
C ASN A 505 -12.72 -6.55 -29.32
N GLY A 506 -11.51 -6.41 -29.85
CA GLY A 506 -11.26 -6.04 -31.26
C GLY A 506 -10.19 -6.88 -31.97
N PRO A 507 -10.37 -8.20 -32.16
CA PRO A 507 -9.34 -9.10 -32.72
C PRO A 507 -9.01 -8.84 -34.20
N LEU A 508 -9.79 -8.00 -34.89
CA LEU A 508 -9.59 -7.59 -36.30
C LEU A 508 -9.78 -6.07 -36.49
N ALA A 509 -9.87 -5.30 -35.40
CA ALA A 509 -10.22 -3.89 -35.43
C ALA A 509 -8.97 -3.01 -35.47
N SER A 510 -8.91 -2.03 -36.38
CA SER A 510 -7.74 -1.14 -36.49
C SER A 510 -7.55 -0.25 -35.25
N GLU A 511 -8.64 0.13 -34.61
CA GLU A 511 -8.68 1.07 -33.50
C GLU A 511 -10.02 0.89 -32.75
N ILE A 512 -10.00 0.76 -31.42
CA ILE A 512 -11.20 0.58 -30.60
C ILE A 512 -11.16 1.40 -29.31
N ALA A 513 -12.34 1.72 -28.77
CA ALA A 513 -12.52 2.17 -27.39
C ALA A 513 -13.53 1.26 -26.65
N ALA A 514 -13.39 1.10 -25.33
CA ALA A 514 -14.49 0.54 -24.52
C ALA A 514 -15.55 1.61 -24.23
N VAL A 515 -15.12 2.77 -23.74
CA VAL A 515 -15.97 3.96 -23.61
C VAL A 515 -15.37 5.12 -24.40
N GLU A 516 -16.21 5.85 -25.13
CA GLU A 516 -15.91 7.14 -25.77
C GLU A 516 -16.81 8.20 -25.12
N SER A 517 -16.23 9.18 -24.42
CA SER A 517 -16.96 10.34 -23.91
C SER A 517 -16.84 11.50 -24.90
N GLY A 518 -17.92 11.71 -25.65
CA GLY A 518 -18.13 12.92 -26.44
C GLY A 518 -19.14 13.85 -25.75
N GLY A 519 -19.17 15.12 -26.20
CA GLY A 519 -20.13 16.11 -25.71
C GLY A 519 -19.71 16.90 -24.47
N GLU A 520 -20.60 17.78 -24.00
CA GLU A 520 -20.36 18.68 -22.86
C GLU A 520 -20.77 18.03 -21.50
N ASP A 521 -19.84 18.06 -20.52
CA ASP A 521 -19.99 17.55 -19.16
C ASP A 521 -20.51 16.10 -19.06
N VAL A 522 -19.63 15.11 -18.96
CA VAL A 522 -19.96 13.68 -18.79
C VAL A 522 -19.48 13.20 -17.41
N TRP A 523 -20.28 12.34 -16.74
CA TRP A 523 -19.92 11.75 -15.45
C TRP A 523 -19.87 10.23 -15.52
N MET A 524 -18.89 9.60 -14.87
CA MET A 524 -18.86 8.16 -14.64
C MET A 524 -18.47 7.89 -13.18
N HIS A 525 -19.24 7.09 -12.46
CA HIS A 525 -18.95 6.79 -11.06
C HIS A 525 -19.17 5.30 -10.72
N HIS A 526 -18.24 4.68 -10.01
CA HIS A 526 -18.29 3.24 -9.68
C HIS A 526 -18.41 2.38 -10.96
N VAL A 527 -17.42 2.49 -11.85
CA VAL A 527 -17.40 1.85 -13.18
C VAL A 527 -16.08 1.11 -13.44
N GLU A 528 -16.17 0.03 -14.19
CA GLU A 528 -15.02 -0.70 -14.73
C GLU A 528 -15.06 -0.66 -16.27
N ILE A 529 -13.91 -0.43 -16.91
CA ILE A 529 -13.79 -0.26 -18.35
C ILE A 529 -12.64 -1.13 -18.87
N GLN A 530 -12.95 -2.13 -19.69
CA GLN A 530 -12.00 -3.10 -20.23
C GLN A 530 -11.93 -3.04 -21.76
N ALA A 531 -10.73 -2.85 -22.34
CA ALA A 531 -10.52 -2.96 -23.79
C ALA A 531 -9.40 -3.93 -24.15
N GLY A 532 -9.52 -4.62 -25.29
CA GLY A 532 -8.47 -5.48 -25.81
C GLY A 532 -8.59 -5.73 -27.30
N GLY A 533 -7.51 -5.52 -28.05
CA GLY A 533 -7.50 -5.48 -29.50
C GLY A 533 -6.25 -6.08 -30.12
N ALA A 534 -6.23 -6.13 -31.46
CA ALA A 534 -5.09 -6.58 -32.24
C ALA A 534 -4.19 -5.44 -32.74
N TYR A 535 -4.67 -4.19 -32.68
CA TYR A 535 -3.97 -3.00 -33.16
C TYR A 535 -3.95 -1.91 -32.08
N THR A 536 -4.80 -0.88 -32.15
CA THR A 536 -4.85 0.17 -31.12
C THR A 536 -6.11 0.05 -30.26
N SER A 537 -5.96 0.09 -28.94
CA SER A 537 -7.08 -0.01 -27.99
C SER A 537 -7.04 1.11 -26.94
N TYR A 538 -8.18 1.73 -26.70
CA TYR A 538 -8.44 2.68 -25.63
C TYR A 538 -9.40 2.06 -24.62
N GLY A 539 -9.11 2.19 -23.32
CA GLY A 539 -10.10 1.89 -22.28
C GLY A 539 -11.18 2.97 -22.34
N LEU A 540 -10.81 4.17 -21.90
CA LEU A 540 -11.57 5.40 -22.08
C LEU A 540 -10.90 6.31 -23.10
N LEU A 541 -11.68 6.79 -24.08
CA LEU A 541 -11.32 7.89 -24.94
C LEU A 541 -12.16 9.13 -24.59
N VAL A 542 -11.52 10.24 -24.27
CA VAL A 542 -12.14 11.55 -24.10
C VAL A 542 -11.92 12.35 -25.39
N ASP A 543 -13.00 12.62 -26.11
CA ASP A 543 -13.01 13.44 -27.35
C ASP A 543 -14.09 14.53 -27.26
N GLY A 544 -13.96 15.39 -26.26
CA GLY A 544 -14.79 16.57 -26.10
C GLY A 544 -15.05 16.96 -24.65
N GLY A 545 -15.50 18.21 -24.48
CA GLY A 545 -16.05 18.74 -23.23
C GLY A 545 -15.21 18.49 -21.98
N HIS A 546 -15.84 17.87 -20.99
CA HIS A 546 -15.26 17.63 -19.68
C HIS A 546 -15.79 16.34 -19.08
N THR A 547 -14.92 15.35 -18.90
CA THR A 547 -15.26 14.03 -18.35
C THR A 547 -14.85 13.97 -16.89
N ARG A 548 -15.76 13.54 -16.00
CA ARG A 548 -15.50 13.32 -14.57
C ARG A 548 -15.60 11.84 -14.24
N LEU A 549 -14.56 11.29 -13.64
CA LEU A 549 -14.50 9.91 -13.15
C LEU A 549 -14.33 9.92 -11.62
N SER A 550 -15.08 9.05 -10.93
CA SER A 550 -14.86 8.77 -9.50
C SER A 550 -15.06 7.28 -9.20
N ASP A 551 -14.18 6.68 -8.40
CA ASP A 551 -14.23 5.25 -8.04
C ASP A 551 -14.23 4.37 -9.30
N PHE A 552 -13.13 4.42 -10.07
CA PHE A 552 -13.07 3.85 -11.41
C PHE A 552 -11.90 2.90 -11.63
N GLU A 553 -12.13 1.86 -12.44
CA GLU A 553 -11.07 0.99 -12.94
C GLU A 553 -11.08 0.97 -14.48
N VAL A 554 -9.91 1.14 -15.09
CA VAL A 554 -9.72 1.06 -16.54
C VAL A 554 -8.57 0.10 -16.83
N GLU A 555 -8.83 -0.94 -17.62
CA GLU A 555 -7.86 -1.95 -18.02
C GLU A 555 -7.80 -2.07 -19.55
N VAL A 556 -6.60 -2.05 -20.11
CA VAL A 556 -6.35 -2.38 -21.51
C VAL A 556 -5.37 -3.54 -21.62
N SER A 557 -5.76 -4.59 -22.34
CA SER A 557 -4.95 -5.77 -22.59
C SER A 557 -5.00 -6.18 -24.06
N ASP A 558 -3.94 -5.87 -24.81
CA ASP A 558 -3.85 -6.19 -26.23
C ASP A 558 -3.13 -7.51 -26.54
N TYR A 559 -3.49 -8.12 -27.67
CA TYR A 559 -3.17 -9.53 -27.96
C TYR A 559 -1.87 -9.79 -28.73
N ASP A 560 -1.30 -8.79 -29.42
CA ASP A 560 -0.17 -8.99 -30.36
C ASP A 560 1.01 -8.07 -30.04
N SER A 561 2.21 -8.54 -30.35
CA SER A 561 3.50 -7.84 -30.28
C SER A 561 3.56 -6.47 -30.97
N ASP A 562 2.72 -6.21 -31.97
CA ASP A 562 2.66 -4.94 -32.72
C ASP A 562 1.56 -3.96 -32.22
N SER A 563 0.81 -4.31 -31.16
CA SER A 563 -0.33 -3.54 -30.65
C SER A 563 0.05 -2.30 -29.81
N ASN A 564 -0.88 -1.35 -29.67
CA ASN A 564 -0.77 -0.12 -28.91
C ASN A 564 -1.95 0.03 -27.93
N GLY A 565 -1.71 0.04 -26.62
CA GLY A 565 -2.77 0.11 -25.61
C GLY A 565 -2.73 1.42 -24.82
N CYS A 566 -3.86 2.07 -24.61
CA CYS A 566 -3.95 3.24 -23.73
C CYS A 566 -5.12 3.14 -22.76
N GLY A 567 -4.85 3.24 -21.46
CA GLY A 567 -5.88 3.21 -20.43
C GLY A 567 -6.89 4.34 -20.64
N ILE A 568 -6.44 5.58 -20.44
CA ILE A 568 -7.23 6.79 -20.69
C ILE A 568 -6.49 7.69 -21.68
N ALA A 569 -7.10 7.92 -22.85
CA ALA A 569 -6.63 8.88 -23.84
C ALA A 569 -7.53 10.13 -23.85
N ILE A 570 -6.93 11.31 -23.79
CA ILE A 570 -7.60 12.61 -23.85
C ILE A 570 -7.16 13.28 -25.16
N GLU A 571 -7.84 12.95 -26.26
CA GLU A 571 -7.54 13.52 -27.59
C GLU A 571 -8.10 14.95 -27.71
N SER A 572 -9.24 15.25 -27.07
CA SER A 572 -9.74 16.61 -26.93
C SER A 572 -10.60 16.80 -25.68
N GLY A 573 -10.64 18.04 -25.15
CA GLY A 573 -11.45 18.40 -23.99
C GLY A 573 -10.67 18.34 -22.68
N SER A 574 -11.29 17.80 -21.63
CA SER A 574 -10.69 17.77 -20.30
C SER A 574 -11.16 16.60 -19.44
N LEU A 575 -10.32 16.18 -18.50
CA LEU A 575 -10.56 15.08 -17.57
C LEU A 575 -10.44 15.57 -16.12
N THR A 576 -11.30 15.07 -15.24
CA THR A 576 -11.09 15.05 -13.79
C THR A 576 -11.29 13.62 -13.30
N GLY A 577 -10.24 12.99 -12.78
CA GLY A 577 -10.29 11.65 -12.21
C GLY A 577 -10.01 11.69 -10.70
N LEU A 578 -10.84 11.02 -9.92
CA LEU A 578 -10.73 10.87 -8.48
C LEU A 578 -10.82 9.38 -8.10
N ASN A 579 -9.97 8.89 -7.19
CA ASN A 579 -9.99 7.53 -6.65
C ASN A 579 -10.09 6.46 -7.76
N GLY A 580 -8.96 6.12 -8.38
CA GLY A 580 -9.02 5.24 -9.55
C GLY A 580 -7.75 4.46 -9.90
N ARG A 581 -7.97 3.45 -10.75
CA ARG A 581 -6.97 2.48 -11.18
C ARG A 581 -6.91 2.43 -12.70
N VAL A 582 -5.72 2.61 -13.29
CA VAL A 582 -5.54 2.60 -14.75
C VAL A 582 -4.42 1.67 -15.19
N GLN A 583 -4.75 0.60 -15.90
CA GLN A 583 -3.78 -0.36 -16.44
C GLN A 583 -3.77 -0.37 -17.98
N ALA A 584 -2.59 -0.36 -18.58
CA ALA A 584 -2.42 -0.51 -20.03
C ALA A 584 -1.28 -1.46 -20.38
N ALA A 585 -1.60 -2.63 -20.91
CA ALA A 585 -0.64 -3.63 -21.37
C ALA A 585 -0.82 -3.91 -22.87
N ALA A 586 0.24 -3.73 -23.64
CA ALA A 586 0.23 -3.94 -25.08
C ALA A 586 1.60 -4.41 -25.61
N GLY A 587 1.64 -4.88 -26.85
CA GLY A 587 2.85 -5.43 -27.44
C GLY A 587 3.94 -4.39 -27.67
N ARG A 588 3.61 -3.29 -28.34
CA ARG A 588 4.60 -2.34 -28.87
C ARG A 588 4.67 -1.05 -28.08
N TRP A 589 3.53 -0.40 -27.88
CA TRP A 589 3.43 0.89 -27.21
C TRP A 589 2.33 0.84 -26.15
N ALA A 590 2.56 1.39 -24.95
CA ALA A 590 1.51 1.51 -23.94
C ALA A 590 1.59 2.81 -23.15
N ALA A 591 0.43 3.39 -22.83
CA ALA A 591 0.32 4.53 -21.90
C ALA A 591 -0.83 4.31 -20.91
N ALA A 592 -0.62 4.45 -19.59
CA ALA A 592 -1.75 4.37 -18.66
C ALA A 592 -2.66 5.58 -18.85
N VAL A 593 -2.12 6.81 -18.78
CA VAL A 593 -2.84 8.04 -19.16
C VAL A 593 -2.08 8.79 -20.25
N ARG A 594 -2.81 9.30 -21.25
CA ARG A 594 -2.26 10.11 -22.33
C ARG A 594 -3.11 11.34 -22.62
N GLY A 595 -2.49 12.52 -22.57
CA GLY A 595 -3.05 13.76 -23.09
C GLY A 595 -2.64 14.01 -24.55
N GLY A 596 -3.48 14.71 -25.29
CA GLY A 596 -3.22 15.20 -26.64
C GLY A 596 -3.61 16.66 -26.79
N GLY A 597 -2.75 17.45 -27.45
CA GLY A 597 -3.05 18.85 -27.80
C GLY A 597 -3.06 19.79 -26.59
N GLU A 598 -3.97 20.78 -26.58
CA GLU A 598 -4.15 21.75 -25.49
C GLU A 598 -5.20 21.27 -24.46
N SER A 599 -5.22 19.96 -24.15
CA SER A 599 -6.19 19.37 -23.22
C SER A 599 -5.86 19.67 -21.76
N LEU A 600 -6.80 19.44 -20.84
CA LEU A 600 -6.60 19.58 -19.38
C LEU A 600 -6.85 18.26 -18.66
N ALA A 601 -5.97 17.86 -17.75
CA ALA A 601 -6.16 16.68 -16.91
C ALA A 601 -5.89 17.01 -15.44
N LEU A 602 -6.89 16.75 -14.58
CA LEU A 602 -6.76 16.79 -13.13
C LEU A 602 -6.94 15.36 -12.60
N LEU A 603 -5.91 14.78 -11.99
CA LEU A 603 -5.99 13.46 -11.37
C LEU A 603 -5.66 13.56 -9.89
N ARG A 604 -6.50 12.96 -9.03
CA ARG A 604 -6.22 12.82 -7.61
C ARG A 604 -6.56 11.43 -7.08
N ASP A 605 -5.74 10.89 -6.18
CA ASP A 605 -5.94 9.56 -5.61
C ASP A 605 -5.96 8.47 -6.72
N VAL A 606 -5.03 8.55 -7.69
CA VAL A 606 -5.01 7.66 -8.88
C VAL A 606 -3.71 6.85 -8.95
N TRP A 607 -3.84 5.52 -8.96
CA TRP A 607 -2.74 4.62 -9.30
C TRP A 607 -2.84 4.17 -10.75
N GLY A 608 -1.71 4.08 -11.44
CA GLY A 608 -1.65 3.60 -12.81
C GLY A 608 -0.41 2.77 -13.15
N SER A 609 -0.56 1.85 -14.10
CA SER A 609 0.53 1.01 -14.58
C SER A 609 0.49 0.82 -16.10
N ALA A 610 1.64 0.93 -16.77
CA ALA A 610 1.77 0.64 -18.20
C ALA A 610 2.87 -0.39 -18.50
N SER A 611 2.64 -1.25 -19.50
CA SER A 611 3.68 -2.16 -19.99
C SER A 611 3.63 -2.42 -21.51
N ALA A 612 4.79 -2.28 -22.16
CA ALA A 612 5.02 -2.59 -23.57
C ALA A 612 6.50 -2.84 -23.90
N THR A 613 6.80 -3.33 -25.11
CA THR A 613 8.17 -3.70 -25.48
C THR A 613 9.02 -2.60 -26.12
N THR A 614 8.41 -1.58 -26.74
CA THR A 614 9.13 -0.52 -27.48
C THR A 614 9.06 0.84 -26.81
N SER A 615 7.87 1.27 -26.35
CA SER A 615 7.72 2.52 -25.62
C SER A 615 6.58 2.46 -24.62
N THR A 616 6.85 2.84 -23.37
CA THR A 616 5.94 2.65 -22.24
C THR A 616 5.87 3.93 -21.42
N PHE A 617 4.65 4.38 -21.08
CA PHE A 617 4.41 5.64 -20.39
C PHE A 617 3.45 5.42 -19.22
N GLY A 618 3.82 5.84 -18.01
CA GLY A 618 2.83 6.01 -16.93
C GLY A 618 1.86 7.11 -17.35
N ILE A 619 2.40 8.32 -17.55
CA ILE A 619 1.68 9.46 -18.10
C ILE A 619 2.44 10.05 -19.31
N GLU A 620 1.77 10.21 -20.46
CA GLU A 620 2.23 11.03 -21.59
C GLU A 620 1.40 12.32 -21.67
N SER A 621 2.01 13.50 -21.51
CA SER A 621 1.27 14.77 -21.52
C SER A 621 0.78 15.23 -22.90
N GLY A 622 1.56 14.98 -23.96
CA GLY A 622 1.24 15.39 -25.34
C GLY A 622 1.09 16.90 -25.60
N GLY A 623 1.56 17.74 -24.67
CA GLY A 623 1.37 19.21 -24.70
C GLY A 623 0.21 19.73 -23.83
N SER A 624 -0.52 18.84 -23.17
CA SER A 624 -1.66 19.16 -22.30
C SER A 624 -1.20 19.74 -20.97
N TYR A 625 -2.09 20.46 -20.28
CA TYR A 625 -1.87 20.90 -18.90
C TYR A 625 -2.29 19.78 -17.94
N PHE A 626 -1.41 19.43 -17.01
CA PHE A 626 -1.63 18.35 -16.05
C PHE A 626 -1.52 18.87 -14.61
N THR A 627 -2.53 18.59 -13.80
CA THR A 627 -2.49 18.73 -12.35
C THR A 627 -2.63 17.34 -11.75
N LEU A 628 -1.63 16.92 -10.99
CA LEU A 628 -1.49 15.58 -10.42
C LEU A 628 -1.25 15.73 -8.92
N GLN A 629 -2.08 15.08 -8.12
CA GLN A 629 -1.96 15.12 -6.67
C GLN A 629 -2.24 13.72 -6.11
N ASP A 630 -1.47 13.21 -5.14
CA ASP A 630 -1.73 11.90 -4.54
C ASP A 630 -1.83 10.78 -5.63
N VAL A 631 -0.95 10.80 -6.65
CA VAL A 631 -0.94 9.80 -7.74
C VAL A 631 0.33 8.95 -7.74
N SER A 632 0.22 7.69 -8.19
CA SER A 632 1.37 6.79 -8.30
C SER A 632 1.34 6.07 -9.66
N PHE A 633 2.36 6.28 -10.49
CA PHE A 633 2.39 5.76 -11.86
C PHE A 633 3.65 4.94 -12.15
N GLU A 634 3.43 3.67 -12.52
CA GLU A 634 4.46 2.69 -12.85
C GLU A 634 4.52 2.42 -14.36
N ALA A 635 5.71 2.51 -14.95
CA ALA A 635 5.97 2.13 -16.32
C ALA A 635 7.01 1.00 -16.36
N ASN A 636 6.70 -0.10 -17.05
CA ASN A 636 7.60 -1.26 -17.18
C ASN A 636 7.71 -1.72 -18.64
N GLY A 637 8.87 -1.58 -19.25
CA GLY A 637 9.05 -1.96 -20.65
C GLY A 637 10.50 -2.19 -21.07
N SER A 638 10.69 -3.04 -22.09
CA SER A 638 12.03 -3.39 -22.60
C SER A 638 12.67 -2.35 -23.53
N GLY A 639 11.92 -1.29 -23.89
CA GLY A 639 12.36 -0.22 -24.77
C GLY A 639 12.56 1.09 -24.00
N ASN A 640 12.00 2.19 -24.52
CA ASN A 640 11.99 3.47 -23.83
C ASN A 640 10.84 3.52 -22.82
N THR A 641 11.15 3.66 -21.54
CA THR A 641 10.16 3.60 -20.45
C THR A 641 10.17 4.90 -19.66
N TYR A 642 9.00 5.51 -19.49
CA TYR A 642 8.80 6.82 -18.89
C TYR A 642 7.75 6.74 -17.78
N GLY A 643 8.07 7.15 -16.54
CA GLY A 643 7.07 7.32 -15.49
C GLY A 643 6.14 8.49 -15.86
N LEU A 644 6.73 9.66 -16.06
CA LEU A 644 6.08 10.88 -16.54
C LEU A 644 6.82 11.49 -17.74
N TYR A 645 6.11 11.73 -18.84
CA TYR A 645 6.64 12.31 -20.08
C TYR A 645 6.01 13.68 -20.40
N LEU A 646 6.81 14.74 -20.33
CA LEU A 646 6.40 16.15 -20.41
C LEU A 646 6.82 16.79 -21.74
N SER A 647 6.04 16.58 -22.81
CA SER A 647 6.30 17.13 -24.15
C SER A 647 5.79 18.55 -24.39
N GLY A 648 5.26 19.21 -23.35
CA GLY A 648 4.82 20.60 -23.36
C GLY A 648 3.72 20.84 -22.34
N GLY A 649 3.23 22.09 -22.26
CA GLY A 649 2.22 22.50 -21.29
C GLY A 649 2.82 22.96 -19.95
N ASP A 650 1.94 23.37 -19.04
CA ASP A 650 2.30 23.57 -17.63
C ASP A 650 1.87 22.35 -16.81
N VAL A 651 2.72 21.95 -15.87
CA VAL A 651 2.47 20.83 -14.95
C VAL A 651 2.47 21.33 -13.50
N ASP A 652 1.55 20.82 -12.69
CA ASP A 652 1.55 21.01 -11.24
C ASP A 652 1.39 19.63 -10.59
N VAL A 653 2.44 19.15 -9.94
CA VAL A 653 2.50 17.82 -9.32
C VAL A 653 2.79 17.97 -7.83
N SER A 654 2.00 17.33 -6.97
CA SER A 654 2.31 17.20 -5.56
C SER A 654 2.06 15.78 -5.04
N ASP A 655 2.82 15.35 -4.04
CA ASP A 655 2.50 14.17 -3.22
C ASP A 655 2.37 12.89 -4.07
N SER A 656 3.24 12.74 -5.08
CA SER A 656 3.04 11.77 -6.18
C SER A 656 4.30 11.03 -6.60
N ASP A 657 4.15 9.77 -7.00
CA ASP A 657 5.24 8.85 -7.34
C ASP A 657 5.30 8.49 -8.82
N PHE A 658 6.50 8.49 -9.40
CA PHE A 658 6.71 8.11 -10.81
C PHE A 658 7.86 7.10 -10.96
N VAL A 659 7.52 5.87 -11.32
CA VAL A 659 8.45 4.76 -11.42
C VAL A 659 8.60 4.32 -12.88
N ALA A 660 9.83 4.29 -13.39
CA ALA A 660 10.18 3.69 -14.67
C ALA A 660 11.09 2.47 -14.49
N SER A 661 10.82 1.39 -15.20
CA SER A 661 11.59 0.14 -15.12
C SER A 661 11.81 -0.52 -16.48
N GLY A 662 13.00 -1.10 -16.69
CA GLY A 662 13.29 -1.99 -17.81
C GLY A 662 14.43 -1.54 -18.74
N GLY A 663 14.14 -1.15 -19.98
CA GLY A 663 15.14 -0.87 -21.01
C GLY A 663 15.96 0.39 -20.76
N MET A 664 15.62 1.47 -21.46
CA MET A 664 16.05 2.84 -21.14
C MET A 664 14.97 3.46 -20.26
N ALA A 665 15.26 3.67 -18.97
CA ALA A 665 14.27 4.10 -17.99
C ALA A 665 14.45 5.57 -17.60
N TYR A 666 13.32 6.28 -17.55
CA TYR A 666 13.24 7.70 -17.20
C TYR A 666 12.09 7.91 -16.20
N GLY A 667 12.39 8.27 -14.95
CA GLY A 667 11.34 8.55 -13.95
C GLY A 667 10.48 9.73 -14.40
N VAL A 668 11.12 10.88 -14.65
CA VAL A 668 10.54 12.04 -15.34
C VAL A 668 11.38 12.42 -16.56
N TYR A 669 10.74 12.62 -17.72
CA TYR A 669 11.41 13.00 -18.97
C TYR A 669 10.76 14.23 -19.62
N VAL A 670 11.56 15.28 -19.79
CA VAL A 670 11.12 16.60 -20.26
C VAL A 670 11.95 17.00 -21.49
N PRO A 671 11.61 16.56 -22.72
CA PRO A 671 12.47 16.77 -23.89
C PRO A 671 12.50 18.21 -24.41
N VAL A 672 11.46 19.00 -24.11
CA VAL A 672 11.21 20.34 -24.66
C VAL A 672 10.68 21.28 -23.58
N THR A 673 10.15 22.45 -23.95
CA THR A 673 9.66 23.46 -23.01
C THR A 673 8.39 23.01 -22.27
N ALA A 674 8.54 22.53 -21.04
CA ALA A 674 7.48 22.47 -20.03
C ALA A 674 7.78 23.46 -18.90
N THR A 675 6.75 23.97 -18.21
CA THR A 675 6.91 24.83 -17.03
C THR A 675 6.01 24.38 -15.88
N GLY A 676 6.19 24.95 -14.69
CA GLY A 676 5.42 24.61 -13.49
C GLY A 676 6.25 23.94 -12.40
N ARG A 677 5.64 23.00 -11.66
CA ARG A 677 6.14 22.50 -10.37
C ARG A 677 5.95 20.99 -10.21
N ILE A 678 6.92 20.36 -9.56
CA ILE A 678 6.83 19.00 -9.02
C ILE A 678 7.30 19.07 -7.57
N ALA A 679 6.51 18.57 -6.61
CA ALA A 679 6.83 18.67 -5.20
C ALA A 679 6.37 17.47 -4.36
N ASN A 680 6.99 17.25 -3.20
CA ASN A 680 6.66 16.15 -2.28
C ASN A 680 6.60 14.78 -3.00
N SER A 681 7.53 14.52 -3.92
CA SER A 681 7.41 13.43 -4.91
C SER A 681 8.63 12.52 -4.91
N ASP A 682 8.42 11.20 -4.93
CA ASP A 682 9.47 10.22 -5.16
C ASP A 682 9.50 9.79 -6.65
N ILE A 683 10.67 9.92 -7.29
CA ILE A 683 10.90 9.64 -8.71
C ILE A 683 11.92 8.53 -8.83
N ALA A 684 11.53 7.38 -9.40
CA ALA A 684 12.38 6.20 -9.54
C ALA A 684 12.62 5.80 -11.00
N ALA A 685 13.86 5.45 -11.34
CA ALA A 685 14.22 4.90 -12.64
C ALA A 685 15.18 3.71 -12.49
N SER A 686 14.79 2.54 -12.99
CA SER A 686 15.61 1.32 -12.93
C SER A 686 15.78 0.71 -14.32
N GLY A 687 17.01 0.38 -14.73
CA GLY A 687 17.21 -0.12 -16.09
C GLY A 687 18.46 -0.95 -16.38
N TRP A 688 18.41 -1.63 -17.52
CA TRP A 688 19.40 -2.64 -17.91
C TRP A 688 20.20 -2.26 -19.17
N VAL A 689 19.88 -1.15 -19.85
CA VAL A 689 20.42 -0.81 -21.19
C VAL A 689 20.73 0.69 -21.36
N GLU A 690 21.95 0.98 -21.84
CA GLU A 690 22.47 2.27 -22.34
C GLU A 690 22.38 3.50 -21.41
N GLU A 691 21.18 3.94 -21.03
CA GLU A 691 20.99 5.16 -20.25
C GLU A 691 19.76 5.06 -19.32
N VAL A 692 19.98 5.27 -18.02
CA VAL A 692 18.93 5.39 -17.00
C VAL A 692 19.00 6.79 -16.40
N ASN A 693 17.89 7.53 -16.39
CA ASN A 693 17.80 8.86 -15.78
C ASN A 693 16.66 8.88 -14.75
N GLY A 694 16.90 9.33 -13.52
CA GLY A 694 15.80 9.66 -12.60
C GLY A 694 14.97 10.81 -13.16
N ILE A 695 15.61 11.95 -13.43
CA ILE A 695 15.04 13.10 -14.12
C ILE A 695 15.89 13.47 -15.34
N TYR A 696 15.26 13.61 -16.51
CA TYR A 696 15.86 14.24 -17.68
C TYR A 696 15.17 15.58 -17.98
N ASN A 697 15.90 16.68 -17.82
CA ASN A 697 15.40 18.04 -18.00
C ASN A 697 16.05 18.71 -19.23
N GLY A 698 15.34 18.66 -20.35
CA GLY A 698 15.81 19.05 -21.68
C GLY A 698 15.79 20.55 -21.97
N GLN A 699 16.06 20.88 -23.24
CA GLN A 699 16.43 22.24 -23.63
C GLN A 699 15.25 23.23 -23.60
N GLY A 700 15.17 24.00 -22.53
CA GLY A 700 14.21 25.11 -22.37
C GLY A 700 13.08 24.84 -21.40
N ALA A 701 13.07 23.69 -20.71
CA ALA A 701 12.16 23.45 -19.60
C ALA A 701 12.52 24.33 -18.39
N SER A 702 11.51 24.83 -17.70
CA SER A 702 11.65 25.73 -16.54
C SER A 702 10.73 25.25 -15.42
N LEU A 703 11.10 24.11 -14.85
CA LEU A 703 10.39 23.47 -13.75
C LEU A 703 10.99 23.87 -12.40
N THR A 704 10.15 23.80 -11.38
CA THR A 704 10.52 23.96 -9.97
C THR A 704 10.34 22.62 -9.28
N TYR A 705 11.40 22.09 -8.66
CA TYR A 705 11.37 20.86 -7.87
C TYR A 705 11.56 21.22 -6.40
N GLU A 706 10.62 20.83 -5.53
CA GLU A 706 10.63 21.15 -4.10
C GLU A 706 10.32 19.89 -3.29
N ASP A 707 11.17 19.48 -2.34
CA ASP A 707 10.92 18.30 -1.50
C ASP A 707 10.78 17.01 -2.34
N VAL A 708 11.66 16.85 -3.33
CA VAL A 708 11.64 15.73 -4.31
C VAL A 708 12.79 14.77 -4.04
N ARG A 709 12.52 13.47 -4.02
CA ARG A 709 13.58 12.44 -4.02
C ARG A 709 13.66 11.79 -5.39
N VAL A 710 14.89 11.54 -5.83
CA VAL A 710 15.17 10.94 -7.13
C VAL A 710 16.10 9.76 -6.91
N HIS A 711 15.66 8.56 -7.27
CA HIS A 711 16.47 7.35 -7.21
C HIS A 711 16.64 6.74 -8.60
N SER A 712 17.87 6.57 -9.05
CA SER A 712 18.16 5.88 -10.31
C SER A 712 19.15 4.74 -10.13
N SER A 713 18.86 3.59 -10.75
CA SER A 713 19.68 2.39 -10.67
C SER A 713 19.86 1.74 -12.05
N GLY A 714 21.12 1.45 -12.40
CA GLY A 714 21.49 0.94 -13.71
C GLY A 714 22.46 -0.23 -13.65
N ASN A 715 22.36 -1.13 -14.62
CA ASN A 715 23.24 -2.31 -14.71
C ASN A 715 24.22 -2.30 -15.89
N GLN A 716 24.19 -1.27 -16.76
CA GLN A 716 25.14 -1.09 -17.87
C GLN A 716 25.33 0.38 -18.24
N TRP A 717 26.56 0.74 -18.63
CA TRP A 717 26.97 2.03 -19.22
C TRP A 717 26.80 3.25 -18.31
N ARG A 718 25.58 3.78 -18.16
CA ARG A 718 25.37 5.11 -17.58
C ARG A 718 24.06 5.22 -16.79
N THR A 719 24.21 5.46 -15.49
CA THR A 719 23.12 5.89 -14.60
C THR A 719 23.26 7.38 -14.32
N VAL A 720 22.16 8.12 -14.38
CA VAL A 720 22.11 9.55 -14.03
C VAL A 720 20.96 9.78 -13.05
N GLY A 721 21.21 10.44 -11.93
CA GLY A 721 20.15 10.88 -11.03
C GLY A 721 19.30 11.95 -11.69
N MET A 722 19.94 13.07 -12.05
CA MET A 722 19.32 14.17 -12.77
C MET A 722 20.21 14.73 -13.88
N ALA A 723 19.66 14.91 -15.08
CA ALA A 723 20.32 15.57 -16.22
C ALA A 723 19.65 16.92 -16.53
N VAL A 724 20.43 17.99 -16.70
CA VAL A 724 19.95 19.36 -16.97
C VAL A 724 20.65 19.97 -18.18
N TYR A 725 19.85 20.43 -19.16
CA TYR A 725 20.34 21.00 -20.41
C TYR A 725 19.85 22.44 -20.64
N LYS A 726 20.78 23.39 -20.76
CA LYS A 726 20.59 24.83 -21.09
C LYS A 726 19.79 25.71 -20.11
N ALA A 727 18.61 25.28 -19.69
CA ALA A 727 17.76 26.01 -18.75
C ALA A 727 17.84 25.31 -17.39
N ALA A 728 18.28 26.03 -16.36
CA ALA A 728 18.33 25.46 -15.02
C ALA A 728 16.92 25.48 -14.39
N PRO A 729 16.49 24.39 -13.74
CA PRO A 729 15.31 24.41 -12.89
C PRO A 729 15.60 25.18 -11.58
N VAL A 730 14.55 25.45 -10.82
CA VAL A 730 14.67 25.75 -9.39
C VAL A 730 14.65 24.42 -8.65
N LEU A 731 15.56 24.23 -7.70
CA LEU A 731 15.68 23.03 -6.86
C LEU A 731 15.70 23.47 -5.39
N ARG A 732 14.84 22.88 -4.56
CA ARG A 732 14.79 23.10 -3.11
C ARG A 732 14.58 21.78 -2.39
N ASN A 733 15.43 21.45 -1.42
CA ASN A 733 15.33 20.20 -0.66
C ASN A 733 15.19 18.97 -1.58
N VAL A 734 16.14 18.79 -2.50
CA VAL A 734 16.11 17.71 -3.50
C VAL A 734 17.18 16.67 -3.20
N SER A 735 16.75 15.42 -3.01
CA SER A 735 17.63 14.26 -2.87
C SER A 735 17.80 13.57 -4.22
N ILE A 736 19.03 13.25 -4.60
CA ILE A 736 19.39 12.66 -5.88
C ILE A 736 20.37 11.51 -5.67
N GLU A 737 19.91 10.28 -5.87
CA GLU A 737 20.69 9.05 -5.77
C GLU A 737 20.88 8.42 -7.16
N ALA A 738 22.12 8.09 -7.52
CA ALA A 738 22.47 7.41 -8.76
C ALA A 738 23.37 6.20 -8.47
N GLY A 739 22.85 4.99 -8.68
CA GLY A 739 23.50 3.71 -8.40
C GLY A 739 23.86 2.90 -9.66
N SER A 740 24.96 2.16 -9.58
CA SER A 740 25.27 1.07 -10.52
C SER A 740 25.45 -0.25 -9.76
N GLU A 741 24.75 -1.30 -10.20
CA GLU A 741 24.71 -2.61 -9.52
C GLU A 741 25.46 -3.72 -10.28
N GLY A 742 25.98 -3.42 -11.47
CA GLY A 742 26.58 -4.39 -12.37
C GLY A 742 28.09 -4.55 -12.16
N GLY A 743 28.72 -5.31 -13.06
CA GLY A 743 30.17 -5.58 -13.05
C GLY A 743 30.91 -5.06 -14.28
N GLY A 744 30.35 -4.07 -14.98
CA GLY A 744 30.88 -3.49 -16.22
C GLY A 744 31.66 -2.19 -16.03
N GLU A 745 32.00 -1.55 -17.16
CA GLU A 745 32.34 -0.12 -17.20
C GLU A 745 31.04 0.65 -16.94
N GLU A 746 30.90 1.19 -15.74
CA GLU A 746 29.66 1.75 -15.22
C GLU A 746 29.91 3.13 -14.66
N THR A 747 29.29 4.13 -15.31
CA THR A 747 29.33 5.51 -14.89
C THR A 747 28.03 5.87 -14.17
N SER A 748 28.09 6.12 -12.87
CA SER A 748 27.00 6.82 -12.16
C SER A 748 27.30 8.31 -12.11
N ILE A 749 26.26 9.12 -12.31
CA ILE A 749 26.31 10.57 -12.16
C ILE A 749 25.13 11.01 -11.31
N GLY A 750 25.36 11.66 -10.18
CA GLY A 750 24.28 12.25 -9.38
C GLY A 750 23.58 13.35 -10.18
N LEU A 751 24.30 14.43 -10.48
CA LEU A 751 23.81 15.58 -11.25
C LEU A 751 24.69 15.84 -12.49
N TYR A 752 24.09 15.76 -13.68
CA TYR A 752 24.72 16.03 -14.96
C TYR A 752 24.26 17.37 -15.56
N LEU A 753 25.20 18.21 -15.98
CA LEU A 753 24.95 19.59 -16.41
C LEU A 753 25.58 19.89 -17.79
N ASP A 754 24.78 20.35 -18.75
CA ASP A 754 25.24 20.83 -20.06
C ASP A 754 24.71 22.24 -20.37
N ALA A 755 25.64 23.21 -20.38
CA ALA A 755 25.42 24.64 -20.62
C ALA A 755 24.23 25.30 -19.86
N PRO A 756 23.90 24.93 -18.61
CA PRO A 756 22.79 25.55 -17.88
C PRO A 756 23.02 27.05 -17.68
N THR A 757 21.91 27.81 -17.61
CA THR A 757 21.90 29.26 -17.39
C THR A 757 20.93 29.62 -16.28
N GLY A 758 21.42 30.35 -15.26
CA GLY A 758 20.66 30.66 -14.05
C GLY A 758 20.43 29.45 -13.15
N GLY A 759 19.48 29.56 -12.21
CA GLY A 759 19.13 28.53 -11.24
C GLY A 759 18.99 29.11 -9.83
N VAL A 760 18.22 28.45 -8.97
CA VAL A 760 18.21 28.65 -7.51
C VAL A 760 18.21 27.26 -6.91
N TRP A 761 19.36 26.81 -6.42
CA TRP A 761 19.60 25.43 -6.01
C TRP A 761 19.96 25.41 -4.52
N GLN A 762 19.00 24.98 -3.71
CA GLN A 762 19.03 25.10 -2.26
C GLN A 762 18.78 23.72 -1.62
N ASP A 763 19.51 23.40 -0.56
CA ASP A 763 19.37 22.15 0.21
C ASP A 763 19.42 20.90 -0.69
N LEU A 764 20.55 20.67 -1.37
CA LEU A 764 20.73 19.49 -2.23
C LEU A 764 21.47 18.36 -1.52
N PHE A 765 20.94 17.14 -1.62
CA PHE A 765 21.64 15.91 -1.24
C PHE A 765 21.88 15.07 -2.49
N ILE A 766 23.15 14.85 -2.85
CA ILE A 766 23.52 14.17 -4.11
C ILE A 766 24.46 13.01 -3.78
N VAL A 767 24.03 11.78 -4.08
CA VAL A 767 24.81 10.56 -3.87
C VAL A 767 24.99 9.83 -5.21
N SER A 768 26.24 9.59 -5.59
CA SER A 768 26.58 8.78 -6.76
C SER A 768 27.42 7.59 -6.35
N GLN A 769 26.93 6.38 -6.61
CA GLN A 769 27.63 5.12 -6.33
C GLN A 769 27.77 4.32 -7.62
N ALA A 770 29.01 3.94 -7.95
CA ALA A 770 29.29 3.06 -9.08
C ALA A 770 30.46 2.14 -8.75
N ILE A 771 30.60 1.03 -9.49
CA ILE A 771 31.85 0.26 -9.42
C ILE A 771 32.99 1.07 -10.05
N THR A 772 32.93 1.45 -11.33
CA THR A 772 34.08 2.10 -11.99
C THR A 772 34.11 3.61 -11.78
N ASP A 773 33.15 4.36 -12.32
CA ASP A 773 33.24 5.82 -12.39
C ASP A 773 32.04 6.47 -11.71
N ALA A 774 32.27 7.18 -10.61
CA ALA A 774 31.22 7.83 -9.84
C ALA A 774 31.44 9.34 -9.82
N TYR A 775 30.46 10.10 -10.32
CA TYR A 775 30.51 11.55 -10.37
C TYR A 775 29.36 12.14 -9.56
N GLY A 776 29.66 12.88 -8.49
CA GLY A 776 28.62 13.62 -7.75
C GLY A 776 27.96 14.66 -8.66
N ILE A 777 28.76 15.60 -9.16
CA ILE A 777 28.36 16.60 -10.17
C ILE A 777 29.27 16.50 -11.40
N TYR A 778 28.69 16.39 -12.60
CA TYR A 778 29.42 16.36 -13.88
C TYR A 778 28.99 17.52 -14.78
N VAL A 779 29.93 18.36 -15.21
CA VAL A 779 29.67 19.51 -16.10
C VAL A 779 30.34 19.33 -17.45
N GLN A 780 29.57 19.13 -18.53
CA GLN A 780 30.14 18.83 -19.85
C GLN A 780 30.61 20.05 -20.65
N SER A 781 30.05 21.24 -20.41
CA SER A 781 30.33 22.43 -21.22
C SER A 781 30.35 23.70 -20.37
N ASN A 782 30.53 24.88 -20.98
CA ASN A 782 30.53 26.16 -20.25
C ASN A 782 29.12 26.46 -19.71
N ALA A 783 28.80 25.92 -18.54
CA ALA A 783 27.72 26.43 -17.69
C ALA A 783 27.93 27.93 -17.42
N ALA A 784 26.84 28.67 -17.23
CA ALA A 784 26.91 29.94 -16.54
C ALA A 784 27.29 29.72 -15.06
N ASP A 785 27.64 30.81 -14.38
CA ASP A 785 27.91 30.78 -12.93
C ASP A 785 26.68 30.21 -12.20
N LEU A 786 26.84 29.07 -11.51
CA LEU A 786 25.81 28.39 -10.73
C LEU A 786 26.10 28.54 -9.24
N GLU A 787 25.07 28.89 -8.46
CA GLU A 787 25.15 29.08 -7.02
C GLU A 787 24.38 27.96 -6.30
N PHE A 788 25.09 27.23 -5.43
CA PHE A 788 24.56 26.17 -4.58
C PHE A 788 24.54 26.67 -3.14
N GLU A 789 23.36 26.81 -2.55
CA GLU A 789 23.17 27.16 -1.14
C GLU A 789 22.83 25.88 -0.37
N HIS A 790 23.76 25.39 0.47
CA HIS A 790 23.67 24.09 1.14
C HIS A 790 23.58 22.92 0.15
N ALA A 791 24.73 22.27 -0.10
CA ALA A 791 24.78 21.05 -0.89
C ALA A 791 25.68 20.02 -0.19
N VAL A 792 25.22 18.78 -0.10
CA VAL A 792 26.02 17.62 0.32
C VAL A 792 26.18 16.74 -0.90
N VAL A 793 27.41 16.53 -1.36
CA VAL A 793 27.70 15.74 -2.55
C VAL A 793 28.65 14.60 -2.20
N GLU A 794 28.19 13.36 -2.36
CA GLU A 794 28.94 12.14 -2.11
C GLU A 794 29.15 11.36 -3.43
N ALA A 795 30.39 10.96 -3.70
CA ALA A 795 30.74 10.06 -4.80
C ALA A 795 31.56 8.88 -4.30
N VAL A 796 31.14 7.65 -4.63
CA VAL A 796 31.77 6.39 -4.18
C VAL A 796 32.00 5.45 -5.37
N GLY A 797 33.24 4.99 -5.55
CA GLY A 797 33.63 4.05 -6.63
C GLY A 797 35.15 3.89 -6.78
N TYR A 798 35.63 3.24 -7.85
CA TYR A 798 37.07 3.21 -8.16
C TYR A 798 37.59 4.61 -8.51
N ASN A 799 36.96 5.28 -9.48
CA ASN A 799 37.28 6.62 -9.99
C ASN A 799 36.27 7.65 -9.48
N ALA A 800 36.11 7.76 -8.17
CA ALA A 800 35.17 8.70 -7.55
C ALA A 800 35.62 10.17 -7.67
N ARG A 801 34.72 11.04 -8.14
CA ARG A 801 34.90 12.50 -8.18
C ARG A 801 33.64 13.20 -7.66
N ALA A 802 33.75 13.98 -6.58
CA ALA A 802 32.62 14.78 -6.08
C ALA A 802 32.14 15.81 -7.12
N THR A 803 33.06 16.38 -7.90
CA THR A 803 32.74 17.32 -8.99
C THR A 803 33.74 17.18 -10.14
N TYR A 804 33.27 17.28 -11.39
CA TYR A 804 34.09 17.22 -12.60
C TYR A 804 33.68 18.29 -13.61
N LEU A 805 34.64 19.07 -14.12
CA LEU A 805 34.41 20.25 -14.96
C LEU A 805 35.12 20.13 -16.32
N TYR A 806 34.46 19.52 -17.30
CA TYR A 806 34.97 19.42 -18.68
C TYR A 806 34.93 20.78 -19.41
N GLY A 807 34.00 21.66 -19.02
CA GLY A 807 33.79 22.98 -19.62
C GLY A 807 34.33 24.18 -18.83
N GLY A 808 34.26 25.37 -19.43
CA GLY A 808 34.71 26.64 -18.86
C GLY A 808 33.62 27.47 -18.18
N GLY A 809 32.99 26.91 -17.15
CA GLY A 809 32.10 27.63 -16.21
C GLY A 809 32.70 27.72 -14.80
N GLU A 810 31.98 28.36 -13.88
CA GLU A 810 32.37 28.54 -12.46
C GLU A 810 31.21 28.08 -11.56
N LEU A 811 31.53 27.40 -10.45
CA LEU A 811 30.53 26.98 -9.45
C LEU A 811 30.83 27.71 -8.13
N ASP A 812 29.80 28.32 -7.53
CA ASP A 812 29.86 28.94 -6.20
C ASP A 812 29.10 28.05 -5.20
N PHE A 813 29.78 27.65 -4.13
CA PHE A 813 29.22 26.80 -3.08
C PHE A 813 29.18 27.57 -1.76
N ALA A 814 27.97 27.87 -1.29
CA ALA A 814 27.71 28.48 0.01
C ALA A 814 27.30 27.41 1.02
N GLN A 815 28.11 27.22 2.07
CA GLN A 815 27.81 26.30 3.19
C GLN A 815 27.59 24.83 2.75
N SER A 816 28.42 24.34 1.83
CA SER A 816 28.34 22.98 1.26
C SER A 816 29.44 22.04 1.80
N ASP A 817 29.16 20.74 1.74
CA ASP A 817 30.10 19.66 2.03
C ASP A 817 30.32 18.80 0.77
N LEU A 818 31.57 18.63 0.35
CA LEU A 818 31.94 17.81 -0.82
C LEU A 818 32.77 16.60 -0.37
N LEU A 819 32.25 15.40 -0.63
CA LEU A 819 32.82 14.12 -0.23
C LEU A 819 33.11 13.23 -1.44
N ALA A 820 34.31 12.66 -1.50
CA ALA A 820 34.67 11.64 -2.48
C ALA A 820 35.44 10.49 -1.82
N GLU A 821 34.93 9.26 -1.98
CA GLU A 821 35.54 8.04 -1.47
C GLU A 821 35.97 7.11 -2.61
N SER A 822 37.28 6.95 -2.78
CA SER A 822 37.85 6.02 -3.78
C SER A 822 38.19 4.67 -3.15
N THR A 823 37.55 3.61 -3.65
CA THR A 823 37.78 2.25 -3.18
C THR A 823 38.76 1.51 -4.10
N GLY A 824 39.98 1.25 -3.61
CA GLY A 824 40.86 0.21 -4.19
C GLY A 824 41.61 0.55 -5.48
N ALA A 825 41.90 1.82 -5.77
CA ALA A 825 42.69 2.25 -6.93
C ALA A 825 43.99 1.44 -7.09
N THR A 826 44.17 0.79 -8.24
CA THR A 826 45.43 0.11 -8.60
C THR A 826 46.31 1.05 -9.43
N THR A 827 47.61 1.05 -9.10
CA THR A 827 48.73 1.97 -9.47
C THR A 827 48.78 2.86 -10.74
N ASN A 828 47.82 2.86 -11.67
CA ASN A 828 47.91 3.65 -12.91
C ASN A 828 46.81 4.72 -13.11
N ASP A 829 45.60 4.59 -12.57
CA ASP A 829 44.46 5.48 -12.94
C ASP A 829 43.89 6.35 -11.80
N GLY A 830 44.50 6.34 -10.61
CA GLY A 830 43.88 6.91 -9.39
C GLY A 830 43.97 8.43 -9.20
N SER A 831 43.17 9.23 -9.91
CA SER A 831 42.99 10.67 -9.65
C SER A 831 41.74 10.97 -8.78
N MET A 832 41.92 11.06 -7.46
CA MET A 832 40.91 11.64 -6.55
C MET A 832 40.90 13.18 -6.68
N ALA A 833 40.20 13.68 -7.69
CA ALA A 833 40.13 15.10 -8.03
C ALA A 833 38.77 15.70 -7.67
N VAL A 834 38.80 16.86 -6.98
CA VAL A 834 37.58 17.65 -6.66
C VAL A 834 37.25 18.63 -7.79
N VAL A 835 38.23 18.97 -8.62
CA VAL A 835 38.07 19.57 -9.95
C VAL A 835 39.14 18.95 -10.84
N GLU A 836 38.83 18.64 -12.10
CA GLU A 836 39.82 18.26 -13.12
C GLU A 836 39.51 19.00 -14.42
N HIS A 837 40.52 19.68 -14.97
CA HIS A 837 40.42 20.45 -16.21
C HIS A 837 41.29 19.80 -17.28
N ASP A 838 40.68 19.07 -18.21
CA ASP A 838 41.40 18.39 -19.28
C ASP A 838 41.88 19.38 -20.36
N THR A 839 43.20 19.58 -20.40
CA THR A 839 43.91 19.87 -21.65
C THR A 839 45.20 19.05 -21.72
N ASP A 840 45.09 17.79 -22.15
CA ASP A 840 46.20 16.90 -22.53
C ASP A 840 47.23 16.63 -21.40
N VAL A 841 46.87 15.85 -20.37
CA VAL A 841 47.86 15.35 -19.37
C VAL A 841 47.60 13.89 -19.00
N GLY A 842 48.67 13.08 -18.94
CA GLY A 842 48.61 11.66 -18.56
C GLY A 842 48.72 11.40 -17.06
N ASP A 843 48.52 10.14 -16.70
CA ASP A 843 47.96 9.65 -15.44
C ASP A 843 48.88 9.80 -14.20
N TRP A 844 48.54 10.72 -13.28
CA TRP A 844 49.21 10.89 -11.99
C TRP A 844 48.20 11.31 -10.89
N ALA A 845 48.30 10.68 -9.71
CA ALA A 845 47.43 10.95 -8.57
C ALA A 845 47.76 12.28 -7.86
N PHE A 846 46.93 13.32 -8.07
CA PHE A 846 47.01 14.59 -7.34
C PHE A 846 45.63 15.10 -6.94
N LEU A 847 45.54 15.72 -5.74
CA LEU A 847 44.42 16.60 -5.40
C LEU A 847 44.57 17.88 -6.22
N TYR A 848 43.81 17.99 -7.31
CA TYR A 848 43.67 19.23 -8.07
C TYR A 848 42.41 19.97 -7.63
N VAL A 849 42.58 21.25 -7.31
CA VAL A 849 41.50 22.21 -7.02
C VAL A 849 41.81 23.46 -7.83
N ASP A 850 41.08 23.69 -8.92
CA ASP A 850 41.21 24.93 -9.69
C ASP A 850 40.47 26.06 -8.98
N SER A 851 41.19 26.79 -8.12
CA SER A 851 40.66 27.96 -7.40
C SER A 851 40.27 29.12 -8.30
N SER A 852 40.45 29.03 -9.62
CA SER A 852 39.93 30.00 -10.59
C SER A 852 38.51 29.68 -11.10
N ARG A 853 37.93 28.54 -10.69
CA ARG A 853 36.57 28.09 -11.10
C ARG A 853 35.68 27.59 -9.95
N LEU A 854 36.18 27.67 -8.73
CA LEU A 854 35.45 27.30 -7.51
C LEU A 854 35.43 28.49 -6.57
N ARG A 855 34.24 28.97 -6.22
CA ARG A 855 34.05 30.05 -5.23
C ARG A 855 33.34 29.55 -3.98
N THR A 856 33.57 30.27 -2.89
CA THR A 856 32.88 30.07 -1.62
C THR A 856 32.41 31.42 -1.11
N THR A 857 31.10 31.60 -0.99
CA THR A 857 30.50 32.80 -0.43
C THR A 857 30.05 32.56 1.02
N GLY A 858 30.46 33.45 1.92
CA GLY A 858 29.96 33.51 3.31
C GLY A 858 30.53 32.52 4.34
N ALA A 859 30.93 31.30 3.96
CA ALA A 859 31.32 30.23 4.90
C ALA A 859 32.51 29.37 4.41
N PRO A 860 33.20 28.61 5.28
CA PRO A 860 34.19 27.63 4.85
C PRO A 860 33.51 26.43 4.17
N LEU A 861 34.03 26.02 3.02
CA LEU A 861 33.68 24.79 2.32
C LEU A 861 34.45 23.63 2.99
N ASN A 862 33.75 22.54 3.34
CA ASN A 862 34.44 21.33 3.80
C ASN A 862 34.64 20.37 2.62
N ILE A 863 35.89 20.04 2.35
CA ILE A 863 36.26 19.00 1.39
C ILE A 863 36.82 17.81 2.17
N VAL A 864 36.18 16.64 2.04
CA VAL A 864 36.61 15.39 2.69
C VAL A 864 36.95 14.36 1.62
N ILE A 865 38.18 13.84 1.68
CA ILE A 865 38.66 12.81 0.75
C ILE A 865 39.17 11.61 1.55
N SER A 866 38.63 10.43 1.23
CA SER A 866 38.97 9.12 1.81
C SER A 866 39.37 8.15 0.69
N GLY A 867 40.37 7.29 0.95
CA GLY A 867 40.75 6.27 -0.02
C GLY A 867 41.97 5.43 0.34
N THR A 868 42.11 4.29 -0.34
CA THR A 868 43.25 3.37 -0.20
C THR A 868 43.92 3.12 -1.55
N ILE A 869 45.17 3.55 -1.70
CA ILE A 869 45.95 3.32 -2.92
C ILE A 869 46.66 1.97 -2.82
N SER A 870 46.34 1.08 -3.75
CA SER A 870 46.97 -0.24 -3.88
C SER A 870 48.11 -0.20 -4.89
N THR A 871 49.35 -0.29 -4.40
CA THR A 871 50.53 -0.26 -5.28
C THR A 871 50.98 -1.66 -5.68
N THR A 872 51.33 -1.84 -6.95
CA THR A 872 51.95 -3.08 -7.46
C THR A 872 53.36 -3.36 -6.90
N LEU A 873 53.93 -2.46 -6.08
CA LEU A 873 55.29 -2.52 -5.56
C LEU A 873 55.40 -2.26 -4.04
N GLY A 874 54.38 -2.61 -3.25
CA GLY A 874 54.47 -2.54 -1.79
C GLY A 874 53.11 -2.59 -1.09
N SER A 875 53.14 -2.72 0.24
CA SER A 875 51.94 -2.67 1.08
C SER A 875 51.05 -1.47 0.74
N PRO A 876 49.71 -1.61 0.77
CA PRO A 876 48.81 -0.51 0.43
C PRO A 876 49.05 0.71 1.32
N ILE A 877 48.96 1.90 0.71
CA ILE A 877 49.07 3.17 1.41
C ILE A 877 47.64 3.66 1.67
N THR A 878 47.21 3.55 2.91
CA THR A 878 45.92 4.08 3.37
C THR A 878 46.10 5.53 3.81
N TYR A 879 45.31 6.43 3.24
CA TYR A 879 45.20 7.81 3.70
C TYR A 879 43.93 7.92 4.54
N THR A 880 44.07 8.14 5.85
CA THR A 880 42.94 7.96 6.78
C THR A 880 41.96 9.12 6.83
N GLN A 881 42.37 10.31 6.38
CA GLN A 881 41.55 11.49 6.05
C GLN A 881 42.48 12.60 5.57
N ALA A 882 42.07 13.33 4.54
CA ALA A 882 42.52 14.70 4.33
C ALA A 882 41.27 15.58 4.30
N SER A 883 41.00 16.31 5.39
CA SER A 883 40.00 17.37 5.39
C SER A 883 40.66 18.70 5.06
N VAL A 884 40.25 19.32 3.96
CA VAL A 884 40.66 20.70 3.65
C VAL A 884 39.57 21.62 4.19
N GLY A 885 39.73 22.03 5.46
CA GLY A 885 38.88 23.06 6.07
C GLY A 885 39.48 24.44 5.85
N GLY A 886 38.97 25.21 4.89
CA GLY A 886 39.52 26.52 4.53
C GLY A 886 38.51 27.51 3.97
N SER A 887 38.70 28.80 4.26
CA SER A 887 37.97 29.88 3.57
C SER A 887 38.74 30.32 2.33
N LEU A 888 38.18 30.13 1.13
CA LEU A 888 38.75 30.70 -0.10
C LEU A 888 38.44 32.21 -0.15
N LEU A 889 39.41 33.02 0.28
CA LEU A 889 39.38 34.48 0.12
C LEU A 889 40.35 34.89 -0.99
N ASP A 890 39.84 35.57 -2.02
CA ASP A 890 40.59 36.10 -3.18
C ASP A 890 41.50 35.08 -3.92
N GLY A 891 41.08 33.80 -3.98
CA GLY A 891 41.69 32.78 -4.85
C GLY A 891 43.00 32.15 -4.38
N GLU A 892 43.54 32.56 -3.22
CA GLU A 892 44.70 31.90 -2.60
C GLU A 892 44.27 30.78 -1.63
N LEU A 893 44.71 29.55 -1.90
CA LEU A 893 44.49 28.38 -1.04
C LEU A 893 45.26 28.52 0.28
N LEU A 894 44.58 28.98 1.33
CA LEU A 894 45.16 29.20 2.66
C LEU A 894 45.32 27.89 3.46
N ALA A 895 46.39 27.16 3.10
CA ALA A 895 46.96 25.99 3.77
C ALA A 895 46.15 24.68 3.71
N VAL A 896 46.82 23.62 3.23
CA VAL A 896 46.37 22.23 3.35
C VAL A 896 46.95 21.64 4.64
N ASP A 897 46.12 21.38 5.65
CA ASP A 897 46.53 20.60 6.84
C ASP A 897 46.39 19.09 6.56
N ALA A 898 47.26 18.58 5.68
CA ALA A 898 47.35 17.15 5.40
C ALA A 898 48.02 16.43 6.57
N THR A 899 47.24 16.01 7.56
CA THR A 899 47.71 15.12 8.64
C THR A 899 47.99 13.72 8.13
N CYS A 900 49.15 13.53 7.48
CA CYS A 900 49.69 12.23 7.08
C CYS A 900 50.05 11.36 8.30
N ALA A 901 49.05 10.71 8.89
CA ALA A 901 49.18 9.88 10.07
C ALA A 901 49.63 8.44 9.74
N GLY A 902 50.91 8.22 9.41
CA GLY A 902 51.39 6.84 9.14
C GLY A 902 52.89 6.62 8.90
N ALA A 903 53.60 6.16 9.94
CA ALA A 903 54.81 5.33 9.91
C ALA A 903 56.00 5.70 8.97
N TYR A 904 57.03 6.34 9.55
CA TYR A 904 58.40 6.25 9.04
C TYR A 904 58.92 4.80 9.08
N ASN A 905 59.27 4.20 7.92
CA ASN A 905 60.58 3.56 7.73
C ASN A 905 60.90 3.16 6.27
N SER A 906 61.96 3.80 5.74
CA SER A 906 62.93 3.25 4.76
C SER A 906 62.45 2.62 3.45
N VAL A 907 62.10 3.45 2.45
CA VAL A 907 62.85 3.51 1.17
C VAL A 907 62.91 4.98 0.72
N TYR A 908 64.12 5.50 0.49
CA TYR A 908 64.35 6.87 0.01
C TYR A 908 64.72 6.83 -1.48
N GLN A 909 64.01 7.61 -2.32
CA GLN A 909 64.47 8.32 -3.54
C GLN A 909 63.37 8.41 -4.62
N ALA A 910 62.64 9.53 -4.66
CA ALA A 910 62.04 10.13 -5.88
C ALA A 910 61.20 11.41 -5.65
N LEU A 911 60.95 11.83 -4.40
CA LEU A 911 60.19 13.06 -4.09
C LEU A 911 61.01 14.00 -3.19
N ASP A 912 61.90 14.77 -3.81
CA ASP A 912 62.60 15.90 -3.17
C ASP A 912 62.32 17.17 -3.98
N ASN A 913 61.74 18.18 -3.32
CA ASN A 913 61.12 19.38 -3.90
C ASN A 913 59.82 19.12 -4.69
N GLN A 914 58.67 19.18 -4.02
CA GLN A 914 57.56 20.13 -4.27
C GLN A 914 56.34 19.70 -3.43
N CYS A 915 56.35 19.97 -2.12
CA CYS A 915 55.10 20.30 -1.45
C CYS A 915 54.88 21.79 -1.68
N ARG A 916 53.97 22.12 -2.59
CA ARG A 916 53.49 23.45 -2.89
C ARG A 916 52.01 23.36 -3.24
#